data_AF-A0AAC9QMW3-F1
#
_entry.id   AF-A0AAC9QMW3-F1
#
_cell.length_a   1.000
_cell.length_b   1.000
_cell.length_c   1.000
_cell.angle_alpha   90.00
_cell.angle_beta   90.00
_cell.angle_gamma   90.00
#
_symmetry.space_group_name_H-M   'P 1'
#
loop_
_entity.id
_entity.type
_entity.pdbx_description
1 polymer ?
#
loop_
_entity_poly.entity_id
_entity_poly.type
_entity_poly.pdbx_seq_one_letter_code
_entity_poly.pdbx_strand_id
1 'polypeptide(L)'
;MRTPAWLATLYCFILLSSIYVALPNLFSQEQIKNSKFLPNTHVTLGLDLQGGSSLLLEVDTKTLKRDQLHTVLSNVRKKLREAKIQTSSVRIIEDNIVVVLSDTTQNKKAITTLETLIMPIHNSFGTTASDIAINNQNETIRVTLTESGINDRVSKAIEQSLEIIRRRIDQVGVTEPAIQKVGTNRIMVQLPGLQDPKQLRDLLGTTAKMTFHLVPSNIDINNPPVGVSILSGYTDVNQKYAIYDQIALDGNVLKDARAGFDPQIPGRSIISFTMNSIGSKIFADITRQHINRPFAIVLDNKVLTAPVINSVIPNGQGQITGNFDSKEASTLAALLRAGALPAPLTVIEERTVGPNLGADSIKMGLYTGIIGFILVTVFIFLLYGIWGIIADIAIALHTILIFSALSLLGATLTLPGIAGIILGIGIAVDANILINERIREESQKGISAFAALDRGFKQAFATILDANVTAVIATVLLFWFGTGPVRGFAVTMLLGIIISMFTEITIVRIMMIWVVNKWKIKKLQFQSVFNFIPKNTTFRFMNARFIGIGISIILSLSSIFLFFKPGLNFGIDFVGGSQMTITTKTPANLAILRSNLSALNIGEVTLQNIDNENTILIRIQQQSGGEIQHIIAIDKVKKTVQSIYPDTTFDQTEVVGPKISGELATAGIIAVILATVAMSLYIWWRFEWFFAIGAIVTLILDITKMVGFFVLFQFDFNLTAIAALLTIVGYSINDKVVVYDRMRENMRLYKQTPLREIIDLSINQVFVRCIFTSTTTILAMLPMALWGGNTVNNFAWPIVFGIIIATSSSIFIAAPILLLLNNWCYKKNKKTTQII
;
A
#
# COMPACT_ATOMS: atom_id res chain seq x y z
N MET A 1 -21.61 -36.98 8.51
CA MET A 1 -21.52 -36.76 9.98
C MET A 1 -22.50 -35.68 10.42
N ARG A 2 -23.28 -35.88 11.50
CA ARG A 2 -24.16 -34.82 12.06
C ARG A 2 -23.28 -33.75 12.70
N THR A 3 -23.47 -32.48 12.34
CA THR A 3 -22.82 -31.37 13.04
C THR A 3 -23.34 -31.34 14.48
N PRO A 4 -22.46 -31.30 15.50
CA PRO A 4 -22.90 -31.27 16.88
C PRO A 4 -23.65 -29.95 17.15
N ALA A 5 -24.68 -30.00 17.99
CA ALA A 5 -25.60 -28.88 18.21
C ALA A 5 -24.88 -27.60 18.69
N TRP A 6 -23.88 -27.75 19.57
CA TRP A 6 -23.07 -26.62 20.07
C TRP A 6 -22.31 -25.89 18.95
N LEU A 7 -21.86 -26.63 17.93
CA LEU A 7 -21.12 -26.08 16.81
C LEU A 7 -22.07 -25.34 15.85
N ALA A 8 -23.27 -25.87 15.64
CA ALA A 8 -24.31 -25.19 14.88
C ALA A 8 -24.76 -23.88 15.58
N THR A 9 -24.88 -23.87 16.91
CA THR A 9 -25.17 -22.65 17.68
C THR A 9 -24.03 -21.64 17.59
N LEU A 10 -22.77 -22.08 17.61
CA LEU A 10 -21.61 -21.21 17.43
C LEU A 10 -21.63 -20.53 16.05
N TYR A 11 -21.90 -21.26 14.98
CA TYR A 11 -21.99 -20.68 13.64
C TYR A 11 -23.16 -19.71 13.50
N CYS A 12 -24.31 -20.02 14.09
CA CYS A 12 -25.44 -19.11 14.12
C CYS A 12 -25.10 -17.81 14.86
N PHE A 13 -24.39 -17.92 16.00
CA PHE A 13 -23.89 -16.76 16.74
C PHE A 13 -22.94 -15.91 15.89
N ILE A 14 -21.97 -16.53 15.21
CA ILE A 14 -21.04 -15.84 14.31
C ILE A 14 -21.80 -15.10 13.21
N LEU A 15 -22.77 -15.74 12.55
CA LEU A 15 -23.56 -15.09 11.49
C LEU A 15 -24.38 -13.91 12.02
N LEU A 16 -25.07 -14.08 13.15
CA LEU A 16 -25.87 -13.01 13.75
C LEU A 16 -25.01 -11.84 14.22
N SER A 17 -23.87 -12.12 14.86
CA SER A 17 -22.92 -11.07 15.26
C SER A 17 -22.37 -10.33 14.06
N SER A 18 -22.06 -11.04 12.96
CA SER A 18 -21.52 -10.41 11.76
C SER A 18 -22.56 -9.56 11.04
N ILE A 19 -23.82 -10.00 10.98
CA ILE A 19 -24.93 -9.18 10.48
C ILE A 19 -25.07 -7.91 11.32
N TYR A 20 -25.03 -8.04 12.66
CA TYR A 20 -25.14 -6.90 13.57
C TYR A 20 -24.00 -5.89 13.39
N VAL A 21 -22.76 -6.36 13.23
CA VAL A 21 -21.59 -5.51 13.01
C VAL A 21 -21.56 -4.90 11.61
N ALA A 22 -22.06 -5.59 10.60
CA ALA A 22 -22.13 -5.05 9.24
C ALA A 22 -23.27 -4.04 9.04
N LEU A 23 -24.30 -4.06 9.91
CA LEU A 23 -25.53 -3.29 9.80
C LEU A 23 -25.33 -1.76 9.68
N PRO A 24 -24.42 -1.10 10.45
CA PRO A 24 -24.16 0.33 10.32
C PRO A 24 -23.71 0.76 8.92
N ASN A 25 -23.06 -0.13 8.15
CA ASN A 25 -22.58 0.21 6.81
C ASN A 25 -23.72 0.47 5.79
N LEU A 26 -24.97 0.18 6.16
CA LEU A 26 -26.16 0.46 5.33
C LEU A 26 -26.81 1.82 5.62
N PHE A 27 -26.39 2.52 6.68
CA PHE A 27 -27.00 3.76 7.15
C PHE A 27 -26.04 4.94 7.00
N SER A 28 -26.57 6.17 6.91
CA SER A 28 -25.74 7.37 6.89
C SER A 28 -25.17 7.70 8.28
N GLN A 29 -24.08 8.47 8.34
CA GLN A 29 -23.45 8.85 9.62
C GLN A 29 -24.43 9.59 10.58
N GLU A 30 -25.37 10.36 10.05
CA GLU A 30 -26.40 11.04 10.86
C GLU A 30 -27.41 10.05 11.46
N GLN A 31 -27.79 9.01 10.72
CA GLN A 31 -28.69 7.96 11.20
C GLN A 31 -28.02 7.09 12.28
N ILE A 32 -26.72 6.82 12.14
CA ILE A 32 -25.95 6.05 13.13
C ILE A 32 -25.84 6.83 14.45
N LYS A 33 -25.46 8.11 14.41
CA LYS A 33 -25.32 8.95 15.61
C LYS A 33 -26.62 9.07 16.43
N ASN A 34 -27.77 8.97 15.76
CA ASN A 34 -29.09 9.05 16.40
C ASN A 34 -29.60 7.70 16.94
N SER A 35 -28.92 6.58 16.66
CA SER A 35 -29.33 5.25 17.10
C SER A 35 -28.51 4.77 18.31
N LYS A 36 -29.19 4.37 19.40
CA LYS A 36 -28.53 3.73 20.55
C LYS A 36 -28.19 2.25 20.32
N PHE A 37 -28.75 1.63 19.28
CA PHE A 37 -28.65 0.18 19.04
C PHE A 37 -27.56 -0.21 18.04
N LEU A 38 -27.08 0.73 17.22
CA LEU A 38 -26.07 0.45 16.19
C LEU A 38 -24.66 0.60 16.77
N PRO A 39 -23.73 -0.32 16.45
CA PRO A 39 -22.34 -0.13 16.79
C PRO A 39 -21.76 1.06 16.02
N ASN A 40 -20.82 1.79 16.64
CA ASN A 40 -20.15 2.95 16.01
C ASN A 40 -19.05 2.55 15.01
N THR A 41 -18.83 1.25 14.81
CA THR A 41 -17.82 0.72 13.89
C THR A 41 -18.40 0.64 12.48
N HIS A 42 -17.80 1.38 11.55
CA HIS A 42 -18.11 1.32 10.13
C HIS A 42 -16.84 0.98 9.34
N VAL A 43 -16.99 0.57 8.08
CA VAL A 43 -15.83 0.37 7.21
C VAL A 43 -15.14 1.71 6.97
N THR A 44 -13.86 1.78 7.32
CA THR A 44 -13.00 2.92 6.97
C THR A 44 -12.81 2.93 5.46
N LEU A 45 -13.11 4.04 4.80
CA LEU A 45 -12.95 4.17 3.35
C LEU A 45 -11.57 4.79 3.05
N GLY A 46 -10.95 4.36 1.95
CA GLY A 46 -9.68 4.91 1.48
C GLY A 46 -9.85 6.25 0.79
N LEU A 47 -8.74 6.95 0.58
CA LEU A 47 -8.74 8.27 -0.07
C LEU A 47 -9.29 8.24 -1.50
N ASP A 48 -9.09 7.14 -2.21
CA ASP A 48 -9.66 6.94 -3.56
C ASP A 48 -11.21 6.96 -3.54
N LEU A 49 -11.83 6.76 -2.38
CA LEU A 49 -13.28 6.75 -2.19
C LEU A 49 -13.78 7.99 -1.43
N GLN A 50 -13.04 8.48 -0.43
CA GLN A 50 -13.45 9.66 0.36
C GLN A 50 -13.03 10.99 -0.26
N GLY A 51 -12.04 10.98 -1.16
CA GLY A 51 -11.28 12.17 -1.51
C GLY A 51 -10.36 12.63 -0.36
N GLY A 52 -9.31 13.38 -0.68
CA GLY A 52 -8.34 13.87 0.29
C GLY A 52 -6.91 13.87 -0.25
N SER A 53 -5.94 14.08 0.66
CA SER A 53 -4.51 14.09 0.35
C SER A 53 -3.74 13.06 1.16
N SER A 54 -2.87 12.31 0.47
CA SER A 54 -1.89 11.37 1.01
C SER A 54 -0.48 11.93 0.76
N LEU A 55 0.34 11.99 1.81
CA LEU A 55 1.75 12.33 1.72
C LEU A 55 2.59 11.19 2.29
N LEU A 56 3.62 10.78 1.56
CA LEU A 56 4.67 9.92 2.06
C LEU A 56 5.89 10.78 2.38
N LEU A 57 6.21 10.86 3.66
CA LEU A 57 7.30 11.65 4.22
C LEU A 57 8.48 10.75 4.53
N GLU A 58 9.69 11.12 4.12
CA GLU A 58 10.93 10.43 4.49
C GLU A 58 11.75 11.28 5.46
N VAL A 59 12.24 10.64 6.53
CA VAL A 59 13.15 11.30 7.47
C VAL A 59 14.50 11.52 6.79
N ASP A 60 14.99 12.76 6.82
CA ASP A 60 16.34 13.08 6.34
C ASP A 60 17.41 12.51 7.28
N THR A 61 17.80 11.26 6.97
CA THR A 61 18.84 10.52 7.69
C THR A 61 20.21 11.19 7.63
N LYS A 62 20.51 11.97 6.57
CA LYS A 62 21.79 12.67 6.44
C LYS A 62 21.88 13.80 7.45
N THR A 63 20.82 14.60 7.55
CA THR A 63 20.73 15.66 8.55
C THR A 63 20.71 15.09 9.96
N LEU A 64 19.95 14.01 10.21
CA LEU A 64 19.93 13.34 11.51
C LEU A 64 21.31 12.81 11.93
N LYS A 65 22.06 12.17 11.00
CA LYS A 65 23.42 11.68 11.26
C LYS A 65 24.38 12.82 11.57
N ARG A 66 24.32 13.91 10.79
CA ARG A 66 25.15 15.10 11.00
C ARG A 66 24.88 15.72 12.38
N ASP A 67 23.62 15.92 12.73
CA ASP A 67 23.23 16.53 14.01
C ASP A 67 23.61 15.63 15.20
N GLN A 68 23.53 14.30 15.04
CA GLN A 68 24.02 13.34 16.02
C GLN A 68 25.55 13.40 16.16
N LEU A 69 26.31 13.51 15.06
CA LEU A 69 27.76 13.68 15.11
C LEU A 69 28.16 14.94 15.88
N HIS A 70 27.47 16.06 15.67
CA HIS A 70 27.72 17.29 16.43
C HIS A 70 27.40 17.13 17.92
N THR A 71 26.31 16.42 18.25
CA THR A 71 25.93 16.12 19.63
C THR A 71 26.97 15.26 20.33
N VAL A 72 27.42 14.18 19.68
CA VAL A 72 28.48 13.31 20.21
C VAL A 72 29.79 14.09 20.32
N LEU A 73 30.15 14.91 19.34
CA LEU A 73 31.35 15.77 19.40
C LEU A 73 31.34 16.68 20.62
N SER A 74 30.20 17.32 20.92
CA SER A 74 30.05 18.18 22.10
C SER A 74 30.21 17.38 23.40
N ASN A 75 29.60 16.20 23.48
CA ASN A 75 29.71 15.31 24.64
C ASN A 75 31.14 14.80 24.83
N VAL A 76 31.82 14.43 23.75
CA VAL A 76 33.24 14.04 23.73
C VAL A 76 34.10 15.17 24.28
N ARG A 77 33.95 16.40 23.76
CA ARG A 77 34.70 17.58 24.26
C ARG A 77 34.44 17.85 25.73
N LYS A 78 33.17 17.80 26.15
CA LYS A 78 32.76 18.01 27.55
C LYS A 78 33.39 16.96 28.47
N LYS A 79 33.30 15.68 28.13
CA LYS A 79 33.84 14.58 28.93
C LYS A 79 35.37 14.61 29.02
N LEU A 80 36.06 14.89 27.91
CA LEU A 80 37.52 15.03 27.92
C LEU A 80 37.97 16.22 28.79
N ARG A 81 37.23 17.33 28.76
CA ARG A 81 37.48 18.50 29.62
C ARG A 81 37.23 18.21 31.11
N GLU A 82 36.11 17.55 31.44
CA GLU A 82 35.81 17.10 32.81
C GLU A 82 36.90 16.17 33.36
N ALA A 83 37.41 15.26 32.52
CA ALA A 83 38.49 14.33 32.86
C ALA A 83 39.89 14.97 32.87
N LYS A 84 40.00 16.27 32.56
CA LYS A 84 41.26 17.05 32.46
C LYS A 84 42.26 16.46 31.46
N ILE A 85 41.79 15.91 30.35
CA ILE A 85 42.62 15.35 29.27
C ILE A 85 42.91 16.44 28.25
N GLN A 86 44.19 16.68 27.93
CA GLN A 86 44.59 17.68 26.95
C GLN A 86 44.49 17.13 25.52
N THR A 87 43.71 17.82 24.68
CA THR A 87 43.48 17.44 23.29
C THR A 87 44.04 18.49 22.34
N SER A 88 44.84 18.08 21.36
CA SER A 88 45.36 18.95 20.30
C SER A 88 44.26 19.33 19.31
N SER A 89 43.39 18.36 18.96
CA SER A 89 42.21 18.65 18.15
C SER A 89 41.10 17.63 18.38
N VAL A 90 39.85 18.09 18.32
CA VAL A 90 38.65 17.25 18.37
C VAL A 90 37.73 17.78 17.28
N ARG A 91 37.67 17.07 16.15
CA ARG A 91 36.93 17.50 14.95
C ARG A 91 36.24 16.34 14.26
N ILE A 92 35.20 16.67 13.50
CA ILE A 92 34.55 15.72 12.60
C ILE A 92 35.36 15.68 11.31
N ILE A 93 35.74 14.49 10.86
CA ILE A 93 36.34 14.24 9.54
C ILE A 93 35.47 13.20 8.87
N GLU A 94 34.82 13.60 7.77
CA GLU A 94 33.80 12.82 7.07
C GLU A 94 32.66 12.43 8.05
N ASP A 95 32.56 11.14 8.40
CA ASP A 95 31.54 10.59 9.28
C ASP A 95 32.08 10.16 10.66
N ASN A 96 33.32 10.56 10.97
CA ASN A 96 34.02 10.11 12.16
C ASN A 96 34.45 11.30 13.02
N ILE A 97 34.35 11.16 14.33
CA ILE A 97 34.95 12.11 15.27
C ILE A 97 36.37 11.64 15.53
N VAL A 98 37.34 12.48 15.16
CA VAL A 98 38.76 12.21 15.36
C VAL A 98 39.26 13.07 16.51
N VAL A 99 39.76 12.39 17.55
CA VAL A 99 40.38 12.98 18.72
C VAL A 99 41.88 12.76 18.63
N VAL A 100 42.63 13.86 18.58
CA VAL A 100 44.09 13.87 18.66
C VAL A 100 44.47 14.37 20.04
N LEU A 101 45.13 13.51 20.82
CA LEU A 101 45.59 13.85 22.16
C LEU A 101 46.88 14.67 22.07
N SER A 102 47.09 15.59 23.02
CA SER A 102 48.37 16.31 23.14
C SER A 102 49.44 15.47 23.83
N ASP A 103 49.02 14.49 24.63
CA ASP A 103 49.88 13.56 25.36
C ASP A 103 49.40 12.13 25.10
N THR A 104 50.24 11.35 24.40
CA THR A 104 49.94 9.97 24.00
C THR A 104 49.92 8.99 25.18
N THR A 105 50.49 9.35 26.34
CA THR A 105 50.45 8.51 27.56
C THR A 105 49.04 8.41 28.15
N GLN A 106 48.17 9.38 27.86
CA GLN A 106 46.78 9.43 28.35
C GLN A 106 45.79 8.63 27.50
N ASN A 107 46.26 7.95 26.45
CA ASN A 107 45.40 7.27 25.47
C ASN A 107 44.47 6.22 26.11
N LYS A 108 44.99 5.38 27.03
CA LYS A 108 44.16 4.40 27.77
C LYS A 108 43.06 5.07 28.61
N LYS A 109 43.42 6.15 29.32
CA LYS A 109 42.48 6.91 30.15
C LYS A 109 41.40 7.60 29.31
N ALA A 110 41.78 8.13 28.15
CA ALA A 110 40.87 8.75 27.20
C ALA A 110 39.87 7.73 26.64
N ILE A 111 40.33 6.53 26.23
CA ILE A 111 39.45 5.46 25.74
C ILE A 111 38.44 5.04 26.81
N THR A 112 38.87 4.71 28.03
CA THR A 112 37.96 4.32 29.12
C THR A 112 36.96 5.42 29.46
N THR A 113 37.36 6.69 29.37
CA THR A 113 36.44 7.83 29.57
C THR A 113 35.41 7.90 28.45
N LEU A 114 35.81 7.71 27.20
CA LEU A 114 34.92 7.76 26.05
C LEU A 114 34.01 6.54 25.95
N GLU A 115 34.44 5.36 26.42
CA GLU A 115 33.60 4.15 26.51
C GLU A 115 32.38 4.37 27.40
N THR A 116 32.44 5.29 28.37
CA THR A 116 31.26 5.67 29.18
C THR A 116 30.15 6.39 28.38
N LEU A 117 30.45 6.86 27.17
CA LEU A 117 29.47 7.46 26.26
C LEU A 117 28.71 6.43 25.44
N ILE A 118 29.16 5.16 25.42
CA ILE A 118 28.51 4.09 24.67
C ILE A 118 27.19 3.75 25.36
N MET A 119 26.09 3.88 24.64
CA MET A 119 24.77 3.46 25.10
C MET A 119 24.43 2.08 24.53
N PRO A 120 24.00 1.12 25.37
CA PRO A 120 23.54 -0.17 24.89
C PRO A 120 22.17 -0.03 24.20
N ILE A 121 22.06 -0.64 23.02
CA ILE A 121 20.84 -0.76 22.21
C ILE A 121 20.35 -2.19 22.34
N HIS A 122 19.12 -2.34 22.79
CA HIS A 122 18.44 -3.63 22.88
C HIS A 122 17.70 -3.89 21.58
N ASN A 123 18.15 -4.86 20.80
CA ASN A 123 17.39 -5.31 19.64
C ASN A 123 16.26 -6.26 20.08
N SER A 124 15.20 -6.36 19.26
CA SER A 124 14.04 -7.24 19.52
C SER A 124 14.40 -8.74 19.68
N PHE A 125 15.60 -9.14 19.30
CA PHE A 125 16.15 -10.49 19.44
C PHE A 125 17.09 -10.67 20.65
N GLY A 126 17.17 -9.70 21.56
CA GLY A 126 17.96 -9.80 22.80
C GLY A 126 19.47 -9.60 22.65
N THR A 127 19.96 -9.26 21.44
CA THR A 127 21.36 -8.89 21.22
C THR A 127 21.61 -7.42 21.60
N THR A 128 22.67 -7.18 22.38
CA THR A 128 23.11 -5.83 22.75
C THR A 128 24.03 -5.29 21.67
N ALA A 129 23.57 -4.29 20.93
CA ALA A 129 24.40 -3.50 20.03
C ALA A 129 24.81 -2.19 20.72
N SER A 130 25.87 -1.54 20.24
CA SER A 130 26.31 -0.22 20.74
C SER A 130 25.89 0.87 19.77
N ASP A 131 25.57 2.07 20.27
CA ASP A 131 25.24 3.22 19.42
C ASP A 131 26.46 3.87 18.76
N ILE A 132 27.61 3.75 19.40
CA ILE A 132 28.90 4.31 18.99
C ILE A 132 29.97 3.22 19.10
N ALA A 133 30.90 3.19 18.14
CA ALA A 133 32.11 2.39 18.21
C ALA A 133 33.35 3.29 18.39
N ILE A 134 34.28 2.87 19.24
CA ILE A 134 35.50 3.60 19.54
C ILE A 134 36.67 2.74 19.11
N ASN A 135 37.43 3.22 18.13
CA ASN A 135 38.61 2.53 17.60
C ASN A 135 39.84 3.41 17.80
N ASN A 136 40.97 2.79 18.13
CA ASN A 136 42.26 3.44 18.22
C ASN A 136 43.09 3.08 16.98
N GLN A 137 43.51 4.07 16.20
CA GLN A 137 44.40 3.88 15.04
C GLN A 137 45.50 4.94 15.08
N ASN A 138 46.76 4.48 15.10
CA ASN A 138 47.98 5.29 14.94
C ASN A 138 47.93 6.63 15.71
N GLU A 139 47.83 6.55 17.05
CA GLU A 139 47.83 7.70 17.99
C GLU A 139 46.58 8.61 17.94
N THR A 140 45.55 8.24 17.17
CA THR A 140 44.27 8.95 17.12
C THR A 140 43.11 8.06 17.57
N ILE A 141 42.22 8.63 18.39
CA ILE A 141 40.98 7.94 18.80
C ILE A 141 39.90 8.33 17.80
N ARG A 142 39.33 7.34 17.12
CA ARG A 142 38.24 7.49 16.18
C ARG A 142 36.94 7.00 16.81
N VAL A 143 35.97 7.89 16.91
CA VAL A 143 34.62 7.60 17.41
C VAL A 143 33.67 7.60 16.21
N THR A 144 33.00 6.49 15.95
CA THR A 144 32.14 6.27 14.79
C THR A 144 30.72 5.93 15.22
N LEU A 145 29.71 6.42 14.50
CA LEU A 145 28.32 6.00 14.72
C LEU A 145 28.12 4.62 14.09
N THR A 146 27.57 3.67 14.86
CA THR A 146 27.27 2.34 14.32
C THR A 146 25.99 2.37 13.49
N GLU A 147 25.84 1.43 12.55
CA GLU A 147 24.59 1.31 11.77
C GLU A 147 23.38 1.00 12.66
N SER A 148 23.56 0.14 13.67
CA SER A 148 22.51 -0.16 14.66
C SER A 148 22.12 1.10 15.45
N GLY A 149 23.09 1.95 15.81
CA GLY A 149 22.85 3.24 16.43
C GLY A 149 22.05 4.19 15.57
N ILE A 150 22.42 4.32 14.28
CA ILE A 150 21.68 5.16 13.35
C ILE A 150 20.25 4.64 13.16
N ASN A 151 20.05 3.34 13.01
CA ASN A 151 18.72 2.74 12.82
C ASN A 151 17.81 2.92 14.05
N ASP A 152 18.33 2.74 15.27
CA ASP A 152 17.59 3.02 16.51
C ASP A 152 17.19 4.50 16.59
N ARG A 153 18.10 5.41 16.23
CA ARG A 153 17.82 6.86 16.21
C ARG A 153 16.78 7.24 15.18
N VAL A 154 16.84 6.66 13.98
CA VAL A 154 15.83 6.86 12.94
C VAL A 154 14.47 6.34 13.41
N SER A 155 14.41 5.17 14.05
CA SER A 155 13.13 4.64 14.58
C SER A 155 12.56 5.55 15.66
N LYS A 156 13.38 6.03 16.60
CA LYS A 156 12.95 6.99 17.64
C LYS A 156 12.51 8.32 17.03
N ALA A 157 13.22 8.82 16.01
CA ALA A 157 12.86 10.04 15.30
C ALA A 157 11.49 9.90 14.60
N ILE A 158 11.18 8.72 14.05
CA ILE A 158 9.85 8.45 13.48
C ILE A 158 8.78 8.41 14.56
N GLU A 159 9.00 7.69 15.66
CA GLU A 159 8.02 7.59 16.76
C GLU A 159 7.68 8.98 17.31
N GLN A 160 8.69 9.83 17.50
CA GLN A 160 8.50 11.22 17.90
C GLN A 160 7.80 12.04 16.81
N SER A 161 8.22 11.89 15.55
CA SER A 161 7.59 12.59 14.42
C SER A 161 6.12 12.22 14.25
N LEU A 162 5.72 10.97 14.49
CA LEU A 162 4.32 10.53 14.43
C LEU A 162 3.44 11.31 15.41
N GLU A 163 3.90 11.47 16.64
CA GLU A 163 3.18 12.22 17.68
C GLU A 163 3.11 13.72 17.34
N ILE A 164 4.19 14.30 16.83
CA ILE A 164 4.21 15.71 16.41
C ILE A 164 3.30 15.94 15.20
N ILE A 165 3.35 15.07 14.20
CA ILE A 165 2.48 15.13 13.02
C ILE A 165 1.01 15.02 13.44
N ARG A 166 0.69 14.10 14.36
CA ARG A 166 -0.67 13.98 14.93
C ARG A 166 -1.13 15.29 15.55
N ARG A 167 -0.32 15.88 16.44
CA ARG A 167 -0.63 17.18 17.06
C ARG A 167 -0.78 18.32 16.04
N ARG A 168 0.03 18.35 14.98
CA ARG A 168 -0.06 19.35 13.91
C ARG A 168 -1.36 19.21 13.13
N ILE A 169 -1.74 17.98 12.79
CA ILE A 169 -2.98 17.69 12.05
C ILE A 169 -4.21 18.01 12.91
N ASP A 170 -4.17 17.70 14.21
CA ASP A 170 -5.25 18.04 15.15
C ASP A 170 -5.53 19.56 15.17
N GLN A 171 -4.53 20.41 14.89
CA GLN A 171 -4.74 21.87 14.77
C GLN A 171 -5.48 22.29 13.49
N VAL A 172 -5.40 21.48 12.44
CA VAL A 172 -6.09 21.74 11.16
C VAL A 172 -7.57 21.34 11.26
N GLY A 173 -7.94 20.52 12.25
CA GLY A 173 -9.33 20.13 12.49
C GLY A 173 -9.86 19.10 11.50
N VAL A 174 -8.98 18.28 10.91
CA VAL A 174 -9.37 17.20 9.98
C VAL A 174 -9.96 16.03 10.75
N THR A 175 -11.07 15.49 10.28
CA THR A 175 -11.72 14.30 10.85
C THR A 175 -10.99 13.03 10.41
N GLU A 176 -10.56 12.22 11.38
CA GLU A 176 -10.00 10.87 11.19
C GLU A 176 -8.71 10.78 10.33
N PRO A 177 -7.61 11.45 10.72
CA PRO A 177 -6.35 11.32 10.01
C PRO A 177 -5.71 9.94 10.21
N ALA A 178 -5.30 9.30 9.11
CA ALA A 178 -4.54 8.06 9.15
C ALA A 178 -3.03 8.37 9.04
N ILE A 179 -2.31 8.17 10.14
CA ILE A 179 -0.87 8.44 10.25
C ILE A 179 -0.18 7.13 10.62
N GLN A 180 0.67 6.61 9.74
CA GLN A 180 1.28 5.30 9.90
C GLN A 180 2.76 5.32 9.52
N LYS A 181 3.58 4.55 10.25
CA LYS A 181 4.97 4.28 9.85
C LYS A 181 4.97 3.34 8.65
N VAL A 182 5.74 3.67 7.62
CA VAL A 182 5.96 2.82 6.44
C VAL A 182 7.45 2.51 6.33
N GLY A 183 7.81 1.23 6.34
CA GLY A 183 9.21 0.81 6.33
C GLY A 183 9.97 1.26 7.60
N THR A 184 11.26 1.56 7.44
CA THR A 184 12.16 1.88 8.57
C THR A 184 12.34 3.38 8.81
N ASN A 185 12.10 4.24 7.81
CA ASN A 185 12.43 5.67 7.82
C ASN A 185 11.33 6.60 7.25
N ARG A 186 10.11 6.10 7.00
CA ARG A 186 9.03 6.89 6.37
C ARG A 186 7.76 6.93 7.19
N ILE A 187 6.97 7.97 6.96
CA ILE A 187 5.67 8.21 7.57
C ILE A 187 4.68 8.49 6.44
N MET A 188 3.62 7.69 6.36
CA MET A 188 2.48 7.95 5.50
C MET A 188 1.43 8.71 6.29
N VAL A 189 0.98 9.83 5.72
CA VAL A 189 -0.06 10.70 6.28
C VAL A 189 -1.19 10.78 5.29
N GLN A 190 -2.40 10.43 5.71
CA GLN A 190 -3.60 10.41 4.90
C GLN A 190 -4.68 11.25 5.57
N LEU A 191 -5.12 12.29 4.87
CA LEU A 191 -6.11 13.25 5.35
C LEU A 191 -7.34 13.25 4.43
N PRO A 192 -8.43 12.59 4.84
CA PRO A 192 -9.69 12.64 4.13
C PRO A 192 -10.22 14.08 4.02
N GLY A 193 -10.78 14.44 2.87
CA GLY A 193 -11.47 15.72 2.65
C GLY A 193 -10.57 16.97 2.54
N LEU A 194 -9.26 16.88 2.77
CA LEU A 194 -8.33 18.00 2.55
C LEU A 194 -7.92 18.05 1.07
N GLN A 195 -8.13 19.20 0.42
CA GLN A 195 -7.94 19.35 -1.04
C GLN A 195 -6.64 20.05 -1.44
N ASP A 196 -6.05 20.86 -0.54
CA ASP A 196 -4.82 21.59 -0.83
C ASP A 196 -3.61 20.93 -0.15
N PRO A 197 -2.85 20.08 -0.86
CA PRO A 197 -1.67 19.43 -0.30
C PRO A 197 -0.53 20.42 -0.03
N LYS A 198 -0.57 21.64 -0.59
CA LYS A 198 0.48 22.65 -0.38
C LYS A 198 0.53 23.10 1.07
N GLN A 199 -0.63 23.44 1.65
CA GLN A 199 -0.71 23.83 3.05
C GLN A 199 -0.29 22.69 3.98
N LEU A 200 -0.66 21.45 3.63
CA LEU A 200 -0.29 20.27 4.40
C LEU A 200 1.22 20.01 4.36
N ARG A 201 1.82 20.10 3.17
CA ARG A 201 3.27 19.96 3.01
C ARG A 201 4.02 21.00 3.82
N ASP A 202 3.60 22.26 3.75
CA ASP A 202 4.29 23.34 4.47
C ASP A 202 4.14 23.16 6.00
N LEU A 203 3.00 22.63 6.46
CA LEU A 203 2.78 22.28 7.87
C LEU A 203 3.60 21.06 8.34
N LEU A 204 3.75 20.03 7.51
CA LEU A 204 4.36 18.75 7.92
C LEU A 204 5.85 18.65 7.58
N GLY A 205 6.31 19.34 6.54
CA GLY A 205 7.71 19.34 6.10
C GLY A 205 8.62 20.29 6.88
N THR A 206 8.05 21.27 7.61
CA THR A 206 8.83 22.23 8.40
C THR A 206 9.28 21.62 9.72
N THR A 207 10.56 21.74 10.09
CA THR A 207 11.02 21.23 11.40
C THR A 207 10.44 22.04 12.54
N ALA A 208 10.29 23.35 12.38
CA ALA A 208 9.84 24.29 13.41
C ALA A 208 10.71 24.23 14.68
N LYS A 209 12.02 24.03 14.51
CA LYS A 209 12.99 24.00 15.60
C LYS A 209 13.24 25.42 16.09
N MET A 210 12.59 25.76 17.19
CA MET A 210 12.75 27.04 17.86
C MET A 210 13.88 26.97 18.89
N THR A 211 14.81 27.91 18.83
CA THR A 211 15.95 28.03 19.73
C THR A 211 16.13 29.49 20.12
N PHE A 212 16.56 29.73 21.34
CA PHE A 212 16.83 31.07 21.83
C PHE A 212 18.33 31.28 22.03
N HIS A 213 18.83 32.39 21.50
CA HIS A 213 20.26 32.71 21.48
C HIS A 213 20.51 34.10 22.02
N LEU A 214 21.62 34.25 22.73
CA LEU A 214 22.13 35.58 23.09
C LEU A 214 22.74 36.22 21.84
N VAL A 215 22.55 37.53 21.71
CA VAL A 215 23.12 38.31 20.61
C VAL A 215 24.33 39.08 21.12
N PRO A 216 25.53 38.88 20.55
CA PRO A 216 26.70 39.66 20.91
C PRO A 216 26.56 41.12 20.49
N SER A 217 27.16 42.01 21.27
CA SER A 217 27.23 43.44 20.97
C SER A 217 28.49 43.76 20.14
N ASN A 218 28.38 44.65 19.15
CA ASN A 218 29.49 45.21 18.38
C ASN A 218 30.41 44.18 17.69
N ILE A 219 29.84 43.27 16.89
CA ILE A 219 30.60 42.32 16.05
C ILE A 219 30.60 42.77 14.60
N ASP A 220 31.77 42.68 13.96
CA ASP A 220 31.89 42.78 12.51
C ASP A 220 31.29 41.54 11.84
N ILE A 221 30.20 41.75 11.09
CA ILE A 221 29.45 40.69 10.39
C ILE A 221 30.32 40.05 9.27
N ASN A 222 31.38 40.70 8.79
CA ASN A 222 32.20 40.12 7.74
C ASN A 222 33.28 39.15 8.28
N ASN A 223 33.61 39.22 9.57
CA ASN A 223 34.61 38.35 10.19
C ASN A 223 34.18 37.95 11.62
N PRO A 224 33.25 36.99 11.76
CA PRO A 224 32.72 36.61 13.05
C PRO A 224 33.77 35.88 13.91
N PRO A 225 33.89 36.19 15.21
CA PRO A 225 34.76 35.47 16.13
C PRO A 225 34.28 34.02 16.34
N VAL A 226 35.18 33.15 16.79
CA VAL A 226 34.89 31.73 17.04
C VAL A 226 33.73 31.59 18.03
N GLY A 227 32.70 30.81 17.66
CA GLY A 227 31.51 30.59 18.48
C GLY A 227 30.35 31.56 18.20
N VAL A 228 30.47 32.40 17.15
CA VAL A 228 29.40 33.28 16.66
C VAL A 228 29.05 32.91 15.21
N SER A 229 27.77 32.64 14.96
CA SER A 229 27.22 32.42 13.63
C SER A 229 26.41 33.62 13.17
N ILE A 230 26.38 33.84 11.86
CA ILE A 230 25.56 34.88 11.23
C ILE A 230 24.37 34.21 10.56
N LEU A 231 23.18 34.55 11.03
CA LEU A 231 21.93 34.03 10.48
C LEU A 231 21.15 35.15 9.80
N SER A 232 20.45 34.79 8.72
CA SER A 232 19.52 35.69 8.06
C SER A 232 18.22 35.83 8.85
N GLY A 233 17.53 36.95 8.65
CA GLY A 233 16.17 37.17 9.11
C GLY A 233 15.18 36.21 8.46
N TYR A 234 14.08 35.95 9.16
CA TYR A 234 13.02 35.06 8.68
C TYR A 234 12.21 35.70 7.55
N THR A 235 11.82 36.97 7.70
CA THR A 235 11.03 37.72 6.70
C THR A 235 11.90 38.42 5.66
N ASP A 236 13.07 38.92 6.06
CA ASP A 236 14.03 39.58 5.15
C ASP A 236 15.38 38.84 5.20
N VAL A 237 15.71 38.19 4.08
CA VAL A 237 16.94 37.41 3.91
C VAL A 237 18.20 38.29 3.94
N ASN A 238 18.06 39.58 3.59
CA ASN A 238 19.16 40.54 3.57
C ASN A 238 19.51 41.03 4.97
N GLN A 239 18.58 40.93 5.92
CA GLN A 239 18.85 41.28 7.31
C GLN A 239 19.67 40.17 7.97
N LYS A 240 20.87 40.50 8.45
CA LYS A 240 21.78 39.54 9.10
C LYS A 240 21.89 39.83 10.59
N TYR A 241 21.89 38.78 11.39
CA TYR A 241 22.02 38.82 12.84
C TYR A 241 23.21 37.97 13.26
N ALA A 242 24.11 38.54 14.08
CA ALA A 242 25.12 37.76 14.77
C ALA A 242 24.49 37.10 16.00
N ILE A 243 24.70 35.80 16.19
CA ILE A 243 24.20 35.04 17.35
C ILE A 243 25.32 34.16 17.92
N TYR A 244 25.31 33.94 19.23
CA TYR A 244 26.19 32.92 19.82
C TYR A 244 25.71 31.51 19.42
N ASP A 245 26.64 30.63 19.04
CA ASP A 245 26.33 29.24 18.62
C ASP A 245 25.71 28.42 19.75
N GLN A 246 26.00 28.79 20.99
CA GLN A 246 25.43 28.14 22.17
C GLN A 246 23.94 28.49 22.30
N ILE A 247 23.10 27.46 22.24
CA ILE A 247 21.67 27.56 22.51
C ILE A 247 21.49 27.91 23.99
N ALA A 248 20.89 29.08 24.26
CA ALA A 248 20.63 29.54 25.63
C ALA A 248 19.39 28.86 26.22
N LEU A 249 18.36 28.65 25.39
CA LEU A 249 17.15 27.92 25.76
C LEU A 249 16.58 27.19 24.53
N ASP A 250 16.12 25.96 24.72
CA ASP A 250 15.50 25.14 23.67
C ASP A 250 13.98 25.37 23.65
N GLY A 251 13.36 25.35 22.46
CA GLY A 251 11.92 25.49 22.26
C GLY A 251 11.10 24.33 22.82
N ASN A 252 11.71 23.19 23.18
CA ASN A 252 11.02 22.07 23.82
C ASN A 252 10.37 22.41 25.18
N VAL A 253 10.71 23.56 25.78
CA VAL A 253 10.10 24.05 27.03
C VAL A 253 8.80 24.81 26.82
N LEU A 254 8.41 25.07 25.57
CA LEU A 254 7.15 25.73 25.25
C LEU A 254 5.97 24.82 25.58
N LYS A 255 4.98 25.39 26.28
CA LYS A 255 3.74 24.73 26.67
C LYS A 255 2.59 25.05 25.73
N ASP A 256 2.45 26.31 25.35
CA ASP A 256 1.41 26.77 24.42
C ASP A 256 1.91 28.00 23.65
N ALA A 257 1.38 28.19 22.44
CA ALA A 257 1.60 29.36 21.59
C ALA A 257 0.28 29.74 20.92
N ARG A 258 -0.11 31.02 20.91
CA ARG A 258 -1.37 31.52 20.34
C ARG A 258 -1.12 32.77 19.52
N ALA A 259 -1.65 32.75 18.29
CA ALA A 259 -1.76 33.95 17.48
C ALA A 259 -2.81 34.89 18.07
N GLY A 260 -2.55 36.18 18.03
CA GLY A 260 -3.45 37.24 18.46
C GLY A 260 -3.09 38.55 17.78
N PHE A 261 -3.78 39.61 18.15
CA PHE A 261 -3.48 40.96 17.69
C PHE A 261 -2.82 41.76 18.80
N ASP A 262 -1.87 42.61 18.42
CA ASP A 262 -1.22 43.54 19.34
C ASP A 262 -2.26 44.55 19.86
N PRO A 263 -2.50 44.65 21.18
CA PRO A 263 -3.41 45.63 21.74
C PRO A 263 -2.95 47.08 21.53
N GLN A 264 -1.65 47.31 21.30
CA GLN A 264 -1.05 48.64 21.19
C GLN A 264 -1.02 49.16 19.75
N ILE A 265 -0.96 48.26 18.76
CA ILE A 265 -0.83 48.60 17.34
C ILE A 265 -1.96 47.89 16.57
N PRO A 266 -3.02 48.63 16.17
CA PRO A 266 -4.13 48.05 15.41
C PRO A 266 -3.66 47.35 14.13
N GLY A 267 -4.14 46.12 13.92
CA GLY A 267 -3.85 45.32 12.72
C GLY A 267 -2.53 44.55 12.73
N ARG A 268 -1.68 44.66 13.77
CA ARG A 268 -0.44 43.89 13.87
C ARG A 268 -0.68 42.52 14.51
N SER A 269 -0.37 41.44 13.79
CA SER A 269 -0.44 40.08 14.32
C SER A 269 0.78 39.75 15.19
N ILE A 270 0.54 39.13 16.34
CA ILE A 270 1.57 38.69 17.30
C ILE A 270 1.38 37.23 17.68
N ILE A 271 2.44 36.58 18.16
CA ILE A 271 2.36 35.22 18.71
C ILE A 271 2.74 35.27 20.17
N SER A 272 1.77 35.05 21.04
CA SER A 272 2.00 34.88 22.48
C SER A 272 2.41 33.45 22.78
N PHE A 273 3.39 33.23 23.65
CA PHE A 273 3.80 31.90 24.07
C PHE A 273 3.96 31.80 25.58
N THR A 274 3.78 30.59 26.10
CA THR A 274 3.95 30.25 27.51
C THR A 274 4.90 29.06 27.65
N MET A 275 5.76 29.10 28.65
CA MET A 275 6.70 28.03 28.95
C MET A 275 6.16 27.10 30.04
N ASN A 276 6.74 25.90 30.12
CA ASN A 276 6.55 24.99 31.24
C ASN A 276 7.34 25.46 32.47
N SER A 277 7.11 24.83 33.64
CA SER A 277 7.74 25.27 34.90
C SER A 277 9.27 25.23 34.88
N ILE A 278 9.88 24.37 34.07
CA ILE A 278 11.35 24.27 33.96
C ILE A 278 11.87 25.42 33.10
N GLY A 279 11.26 25.62 31.92
CA GLY A 279 11.56 26.71 31.01
C GLY A 279 11.40 28.08 31.66
N SER A 280 10.31 28.31 32.41
CA SER A 280 10.08 29.59 33.10
C SER A 280 11.20 29.94 34.08
N LYS A 281 11.77 28.96 34.81
CA LYS A 281 12.88 29.19 35.73
C LYS A 281 14.17 29.56 34.99
N ILE A 282 14.54 28.77 33.98
CA ILE A 282 15.74 29.03 33.17
C ILE A 282 15.63 30.37 32.46
N PHE A 283 14.46 30.69 31.90
CA PHE A 283 14.19 31.95 31.22
C PHE A 283 14.23 33.15 32.18
N ALA A 284 13.72 33.01 33.40
CA ALA A 284 13.82 34.03 34.44
C ALA A 284 15.30 34.30 34.82
N ASP A 285 16.13 33.26 34.90
CA ASP A 285 17.55 33.40 35.22
C ASP A 285 18.33 34.05 34.08
N ILE A 286 18.08 33.66 32.83
CA ILE A 286 18.70 34.26 31.63
C ILE A 286 18.33 35.74 31.54
N THR A 287 17.03 36.08 31.67
CA THR A 287 16.56 37.46 31.58
C THR A 287 17.09 38.34 32.71
N ARG A 288 17.28 37.78 33.91
CA ARG A 288 17.91 38.50 35.05
C ARG A 288 19.37 38.85 34.78
N GLN A 289 20.12 37.97 34.12
CA GLN A 289 21.54 38.18 33.85
C GLN A 289 21.83 39.05 32.63
N HIS A 290 20.85 39.24 31.73
CA HIS A 290 21.05 39.86 30.41
C HIS A 290 20.08 41.03 30.12
N ILE A 291 19.74 41.82 31.14
CA ILE A 291 18.92 43.04 30.98
C ILE A 291 19.62 44.02 30.03
N ASN A 292 18.83 44.71 29.21
CA ASN A 292 19.25 45.64 28.15
C ASN A 292 20.12 45.00 27.05
N ARG A 293 20.07 43.67 26.89
CA ARG A 293 20.74 42.96 25.80
C ARG A 293 19.73 42.34 24.83
N PRO A 294 20.05 42.27 23.53
CA PRO A 294 19.23 41.60 22.54
C PRO A 294 19.24 40.08 22.75
N PHE A 295 18.06 39.48 22.59
CA PHE A 295 17.82 38.05 22.74
C PHE A 295 17.11 37.52 21.50
N ALA A 296 17.85 36.79 20.67
CA ALA A 296 17.36 36.29 19.40
C ALA A 296 16.48 35.05 19.57
N ILE A 297 15.35 35.08 18.88
CA ILE A 297 14.46 33.93 18.69
C ILE A 297 14.73 33.40 17.29
N VAL A 298 15.24 32.18 17.21
CA VAL A 298 15.65 31.55 15.95
C VAL A 298 14.73 30.37 15.66
N LEU A 299 14.21 30.29 14.44
CA LEU A 299 13.42 29.19 13.93
C LEU A 299 14.11 28.61 12.69
N ASP A 300 14.48 27.33 12.73
CA ASP A 300 15.10 26.63 11.59
C ASP A 300 16.31 27.39 10.99
N ASN A 301 17.21 27.87 11.86
CA ASN A 301 18.39 28.68 11.51
C ASN A 301 18.10 30.04 10.86
N LYS A 302 16.89 30.58 11.03
CA LYS A 302 16.54 31.95 10.65
C LYS A 302 16.07 32.73 11.88
N VAL A 303 16.51 33.97 12.01
CA VAL A 303 16.10 34.82 13.14
C VAL A 303 14.69 35.34 12.88
N LEU A 304 13.73 34.91 13.71
CA LEU A 304 12.37 35.47 13.69
C LEU A 304 12.43 36.93 14.14
N THR A 305 12.97 37.15 15.33
CA THR A 305 13.06 38.46 15.98
C THR A 305 14.24 38.47 16.96
N ALA A 306 14.80 39.65 17.23
CA ALA A 306 15.83 39.82 18.26
C ALA A 306 15.45 40.98 19.22
N PRO A 307 14.40 40.83 20.04
CA PRO A 307 13.98 41.86 20.99
C PRO A 307 15.03 42.09 22.08
N VAL A 308 15.04 43.31 22.63
CA VAL A 308 15.85 43.66 23.80
C VAL A 308 15.12 43.25 25.08
N ILE A 309 15.83 42.62 26.02
CA ILE A 309 15.30 42.26 27.33
C ILE A 309 15.20 43.51 28.21
N ASN A 310 14.00 44.04 28.41
CA ASN A 310 13.79 45.27 29.20
C ASN A 310 13.67 45.01 30.72
N SER A 311 13.14 43.85 31.11
CA SER A 311 12.92 43.47 32.49
C SER A 311 12.97 41.96 32.67
N VAL A 312 13.05 41.51 33.92
CA VAL A 312 13.04 40.07 34.25
C VAL A 312 11.66 39.49 33.96
N ILE A 313 11.61 38.31 33.33
CA ILE A 313 10.36 37.63 32.99
C ILE A 313 10.21 36.36 33.87
N PRO A 314 9.66 36.48 35.10
CA PRO A 314 9.60 35.36 36.04
C PRO A 314 8.57 34.29 35.68
N ASN A 315 7.52 34.67 34.94
CA ASN A 315 6.38 33.80 34.66
C ASN A 315 6.53 32.97 33.37
N GLY A 316 7.63 33.12 32.63
CA GLY A 316 7.88 32.40 31.37
C GLY A 316 6.83 32.64 30.28
N GLN A 317 6.31 33.86 30.19
CA GLN A 317 5.40 34.29 29.12
C GLN A 317 6.11 35.29 28.23
N GLY A 318 5.92 35.21 26.91
CA GLY A 318 6.53 36.14 25.96
C GLY A 318 5.68 36.34 24.73
N GLN A 319 6.06 37.33 23.93
CA GLN A 319 5.40 37.66 22.67
C GLN A 319 6.45 37.77 21.56
N ILE A 320 6.16 37.17 20.41
CA ILE A 320 6.96 37.27 19.20
C ILE A 320 6.29 38.32 18.32
N THR A 321 6.95 39.47 18.18
CA THR A 321 6.45 40.61 17.42
C THR A 321 7.17 40.70 16.08
N GLY A 322 6.45 40.59 14.96
CA GLY A 322 7.02 40.69 13.61
C GLY A 322 6.08 41.42 12.66
N ASN A 323 6.39 41.38 11.36
CA ASN A 323 5.47 41.78 10.29
C ASN A 323 4.79 40.52 9.73
N PHE A 324 4.04 39.82 10.58
CA PHE A 324 3.36 38.57 10.21
C PHE A 324 1.94 38.86 9.69
N ASP A 325 1.54 38.18 8.62
CA ASP A 325 0.13 38.10 8.25
C ASP A 325 -0.66 37.26 9.28
N SER A 326 -1.97 37.46 9.39
CA SER A 326 -2.86 36.69 10.28
C SER A 326 -2.76 35.18 10.02
N LYS A 327 -2.71 34.79 8.73
CA LYS A 327 -2.57 33.38 8.33
C LYS A 327 -1.20 32.81 8.73
N GLU A 328 -0.14 33.59 8.54
CA GLU A 328 1.23 33.20 8.92
C GLU A 328 1.37 33.07 10.43
N ALA A 329 0.84 34.04 11.20
CA ALA A 329 0.88 34.02 12.66
C ALA A 329 0.13 32.81 13.23
N SER A 330 -1.05 32.49 12.68
CA SER A 330 -1.81 31.29 13.05
C SER A 330 -1.05 29.99 12.75
N THR A 331 -0.46 29.91 11.55
CA THR A 331 0.32 28.74 11.13
C THR A 331 1.56 28.55 12.00
N LEU A 332 2.32 29.63 12.26
CA LEU A 332 3.50 29.57 13.10
C LEU A 332 3.14 29.25 14.56
N ALA A 333 2.06 29.82 15.11
CA ALA A 333 1.59 29.48 16.44
C ALA A 333 1.20 27.99 16.56
N ALA A 334 0.54 27.43 15.53
CA ALA A 334 0.21 26.01 15.48
C ALA A 334 1.46 25.13 15.43
N LEU A 335 2.47 25.50 14.62
CA LEU A 335 3.76 24.79 14.55
C LEU A 335 4.49 24.79 15.90
N LEU A 336 4.55 25.95 16.57
CA LEU A 336 5.19 26.10 17.88
C LEU A 336 4.47 25.30 18.97
N ARG A 337 3.12 25.25 18.94
CA ARG A 337 2.32 24.46 19.90
C ARG A 337 2.50 22.96 19.70
N ALA A 338 2.61 22.50 18.45
CA ALA A 338 2.76 21.08 18.14
C ALA A 338 4.16 20.54 18.47
N GLY A 339 5.19 21.40 18.42
CA GLY A 339 6.57 21.07 18.73
C GLY A 339 7.45 20.84 17.49
N ALA A 340 8.76 20.83 17.74
CA ALA A 340 9.77 20.69 16.71
C ALA A 340 9.99 19.22 16.31
N LEU A 341 10.09 18.95 15.00
CA LEU A 341 10.45 17.62 14.51
C LEU A 341 11.91 17.29 14.87
N PRO A 342 12.21 16.02 15.22
CA PRO A 342 13.57 15.59 15.54
C PRO A 342 14.52 15.63 14.33
N ALA A 343 13.98 15.54 13.12
CA ALA A 343 14.70 15.70 11.86
C ALA A 343 13.75 16.24 10.76
N PRO A 344 14.28 16.89 9.72
CA PRO A 344 13.48 17.30 8.56
C PRO A 344 12.82 16.12 7.86
N LEU A 345 11.61 16.36 7.34
CA LEU A 345 10.84 15.41 6.57
C LEU A 345 10.73 15.90 5.12
N THR A 346 11.14 15.07 4.16
CA THR A 346 10.99 15.36 2.72
C THR A 346 9.78 14.63 2.16
N VAL A 347 9.02 15.28 1.28
CA VAL A 347 7.85 14.66 0.62
C VAL A 347 8.33 13.90 -0.60
N ILE A 348 8.40 12.57 -0.47
CA ILE A 348 8.87 11.68 -1.54
C ILE A 348 7.72 11.26 -2.48
N GLU A 349 6.48 11.17 -1.95
CA GLU A 349 5.27 10.91 -2.75
C GLU A 349 4.08 11.73 -2.23
N GLU A 350 3.25 12.18 -3.16
CA GLU A 350 2.01 12.93 -2.91
C GLU A 350 0.90 12.37 -3.79
N ARG A 351 -0.26 12.07 -3.21
CA ARG A 351 -1.48 11.73 -3.96
C ARG A 351 -2.63 12.54 -3.43
N THR A 352 -3.31 13.27 -4.29
CA THR A 352 -4.51 14.04 -3.93
C THR A 352 -5.65 13.62 -4.84
N VAL A 353 -6.80 13.32 -4.25
CA VAL A 353 -8.03 12.91 -4.92
C VAL A 353 -9.12 13.92 -4.57
N GLY A 354 -9.77 14.47 -5.59
CA GLY A 354 -10.89 15.39 -5.45
C GLY A 354 -12.14 14.69 -4.90
N PRO A 355 -13.01 15.40 -4.16
CA PRO A 355 -14.18 14.81 -3.51
C PRO A 355 -15.21 14.24 -4.51
N ASN A 356 -15.32 14.81 -5.71
CA ASN A 356 -16.27 14.36 -6.73
C ASN A 356 -15.90 12.97 -7.27
N LEU A 357 -14.60 12.73 -7.54
CA LEU A 357 -14.13 11.42 -8.00
C LEU A 357 -14.41 10.32 -6.98
N GLY A 358 -14.20 10.59 -5.69
CA GLY A 358 -14.40 9.59 -4.64
C GLY A 358 -15.84 9.12 -4.56
N ALA A 359 -16.78 10.07 -4.44
CA ALA A 359 -18.21 9.76 -4.34
C ALA A 359 -18.75 9.06 -5.60
N ASP A 360 -18.31 9.47 -6.79
CA ASP A 360 -18.71 8.83 -8.04
C ASP A 360 -18.09 7.44 -8.19
N SER A 361 -16.83 7.25 -7.78
CA SER A 361 -16.18 5.94 -7.77
C SER A 361 -16.88 4.96 -6.82
N ILE A 362 -17.34 5.41 -5.64
CA ILE A 362 -18.16 4.59 -4.73
C ILE A 362 -19.46 4.15 -5.43
N LYS A 363 -20.19 5.09 -6.04
CA LYS A 363 -21.46 4.78 -6.72
C LYS A 363 -21.25 3.80 -7.87
N MET A 364 -20.26 4.03 -8.73
CA MET A 364 -19.97 3.14 -9.86
C MET A 364 -19.52 1.77 -9.36
N GLY A 365 -18.66 1.70 -8.34
CA GLY A 365 -18.27 0.45 -7.69
C GLY A 365 -19.46 -0.32 -7.10
N LEU A 366 -20.39 0.38 -6.44
CA LEU A 366 -21.60 -0.22 -5.88
C LEU A 366 -22.55 -0.73 -6.97
N TYR A 367 -22.85 0.09 -8.00
CA TYR A 367 -23.74 -0.31 -9.09
C TYR A 367 -23.20 -1.49 -9.87
N THR A 368 -21.92 -1.44 -10.25
CA THR A 368 -21.27 -2.55 -10.97
C THR A 368 -21.19 -3.80 -10.12
N GLY A 369 -20.93 -3.67 -8.81
CA GLY A 369 -20.96 -4.78 -7.87
C GLY A 369 -22.34 -5.41 -7.70
N ILE A 370 -23.41 -4.61 -7.57
CA ILE A 370 -24.80 -5.12 -7.48
C ILE A 370 -25.19 -5.83 -8.77
N ILE A 371 -24.90 -5.24 -9.94
CA ILE A 371 -25.18 -5.86 -11.24
C ILE A 371 -24.42 -7.18 -11.36
N GLY A 372 -23.13 -7.20 -11.01
CA GLY A 372 -22.31 -8.41 -10.99
C GLY A 372 -22.88 -9.49 -10.07
N PHE A 373 -23.27 -9.13 -8.84
CA PHE A 373 -23.90 -10.04 -7.89
C PHE A 373 -25.21 -10.63 -8.43
N ILE A 374 -26.07 -9.81 -9.03
CA ILE A 374 -27.33 -10.26 -9.64
C ILE A 374 -27.05 -11.23 -10.80
N LEU A 375 -26.12 -10.90 -11.69
CA LEU A 375 -25.75 -11.75 -12.82
C LEU A 375 -25.24 -13.12 -12.35
N VAL A 376 -24.39 -13.15 -11.33
CA VAL A 376 -23.87 -14.40 -10.73
C VAL A 376 -24.98 -15.21 -10.08
N THR A 377 -25.83 -14.57 -9.28
CA THR A 377 -26.97 -15.21 -8.59
C THR A 377 -27.94 -15.84 -9.60
N VAL A 378 -28.32 -15.07 -10.63
CA VAL A 378 -29.20 -15.56 -11.69
C VAL A 378 -28.55 -16.73 -12.43
N PHE A 379 -27.27 -16.64 -12.76
CA PHE A 379 -26.56 -17.72 -13.43
C PHE A 379 -26.53 -19.01 -12.59
N ILE A 380 -26.26 -18.91 -11.29
CA ILE A 380 -26.22 -20.08 -10.39
C ILE A 380 -27.59 -20.70 -10.17
N PHE A 381 -28.62 -19.87 -10.02
CA PHE A 381 -29.99 -20.34 -10.00
C PHE A 381 -30.36 -21.10 -11.29
N LEU A 382 -29.98 -20.58 -12.47
CA LEU A 382 -30.26 -21.24 -13.76
C LEU A 382 -29.55 -22.60 -13.89
N LEU A 383 -28.34 -22.74 -13.33
CA LEU A 383 -27.58 -23.98 -13.39
C LEU A 383 -28.05 -25.05 -12.39
N TYR A 384 -28.40 -24.67 -11.17
CA TYR A 384 -28.62 -25.61 -10.05
C TYR A 384 -30.03 -25.56 -9.43
N GLY A 385 -30.89 -24.65 -9.87
CA GLY A 385 -32.26 -24.49 -9.37
C GLY A 385 -32.30 -24.22 -7.86
N ILE A 386 -33.06 -25.03 -7.12
CA ILE A 386 -33.22 -24.91 -5.66
C ILE A 386 -31.87 -25.06 -4.93
N TRP A 387 -30.96 -25.91 -5.44
CA TRP A 387 -29.62 -26.06 -4.86
C TRP A 387 -28.75 -24.84 -5.14
N GLY A 388 -29.02 -24.12 -6.22
CA GLY A 388 -28.43 -22.82 -6.52
C GLY A 388 -28.79 -21.76 -5.49
N ILE A 389 -30.06 -21.71 -5.04
CA ILE A 389 -30.51 -20.76 -4.01
C ILE A 389 -29.69 -20.90 -2.71
N ILE A 390 -29.31 -22.13 -2.33
CA ILE A 390 -28.46 -22.34 -1.13
C ILE A 390 -27.08 -21.71 -1.34
N ALA A 391 -26.50 -21.84 -2.54
CA ALA A 391 -25.24 -21.19 -2.88
C ALA A 391 -25.40 -19.66 -2.90
N ASP A 392 -26.50 -19.13 -3.45
CA ASP A 392 -26.78 -17.69 -3.48
C ASP A 392 -26.89 -17.09 -2.07
N ILE A 393 -27.56 -17.80 -1.14
CA ILE A 393 -27.59 -17.41 0.28
C ILE A 393 -26.18 -17.40 0.88
N ALA A 394 -25.34 -18.39 0.56
CA ALA A 394 -23.97 -18.43 1.04
C ALA A 394 -23.11 -17.28 0.50
N ILE A 395 -23.30 -16.87 -0.76
CA ILE A 395 -22.62 -15.72 -1.37
C ILE A 395 -23.10 -14.40 -0.72
N ALA A 396 -24.39 -14.28 -0.41
CA ALA A 396 -24.91 -13.13 0.33
C ALA A 396 -24.29 -13.05 1.75
N LEU A 397 -24.24 -14.17 2.47
CA LEU A 397 -23.59 -14.25 3.78
C LEU A 397 -22.09 -13.98 3.71
N HIS A 398 -21.42 -14.45 2.65
CA HIS A 398 -20.01 -14.19 2.37
C HIS A 398 -19.74 -12.68 2.26
N THR A 399 -20.53 -11.98 1.46
CA THR A 399 -20.43 -10.52 1.32
C THR A 399 -20.63 -9.81 2.66
N ILE A 400 -21.65 -10.20 3.44
CA ILE A 400 -21.91 -9.62 4.78
C ILE A 400 -20.75 -9.85 5.74
N LEU A 401 -20.18 -11.07 5.74
CA LEU A 401 -19.05 -11.43 6.58
C LEU A 401 -17.79 -10.63 6.20
N ILE A 402 -17.57 -10.33 4.92
CA ILE A 402 -16.47 -9.45 4.49
C ILE A 402 -16.64 -8.06 5.09
N PHE A 403 -17.81 -7.44 4.93
CA PHE A 403 -18.06 -6.11 5.50
C PHE A 403 -17.90 -6.10 7.02
N SER A 404 -18.39 -7.13 7.70
CA SER A 404 -18.20 -7.27 9.15
C SER A 404 -16.72 -7.38 9.53
N ALA A 405 -15.94 -8.21 8.82
CA ALA A 405 -14.51 -8.36 9.09
C ALA A 405 -13.72 -7.06 8.84
N LEU A 406 -14.04 -6.34 7.76
CA LEU A 406 -13.42 -5.04 7.47
C LEU A 406 -13.71 -4.02 8.57
N SER A 407 -14.96 -3.93 9.05
CA SER A 407 -15.35 -3.04 10.14
C SER A 407 -14.68 -3.40 11.47
N LEU A 408 -14.53 -4.70 11.79
CA LEU A 408 -13.87 -5.15 13.03
C LEU A 408 -12.36 -4.90 13.02
N LEU A 409 -11.72 -5.07 11.86
CA LEU A 409 -10.27 -4.89 11.72
C LEU A 409 -9.88 -3.42 11.53
N GLY A 410 -10.84 -2.52 11.28
CA GLY A 410 -10.54 -1.14 10.87
C GLY A 410 -9.76 -1.10 9.55
N ALA A 411 -10.00 -2.07 8.67
CA ALA A 411 -9.30 -2.18 7.40
C ALA A 411 -9.88 -1.21 6.38
N THR A 412 -9.00 -0.49 5.69
CA THR A 412 -9.37 0.53 4.71
C THR A 412 -9.89 -0.10 3.41
N LEU A 413 -11.13 0.21 3.04
CA LEU A 413 -11.73 -0.18 1.77
C LEU A 413 -11.33 0.81 0.68
N THR A 414 -10.60 0.35 -0.32
CA THR A 414 -10.15 1.15 -1.47
C THR A 414 -10.93 0.79 -2.72
N LEU A 415 -10.77 1.54 -3.81
CA LEU A 415 -11.45 1.21 -5.07
C LEU A 415 -11.00 -0.15 -5.64
N PRO A 416 -9.68 -0.48 -5.70
CA PRO A 416 -9.25 -1.86 -5.93
C PRO A 416 -9.82 -2.83 -4.89
N GLY A 417 -9.95 -2.43 -3.62
CA GLY A 417 -10.60 -3.21 -2.57
C GLY A 417 -12.02 -3.65 -2.93
N ILE A 418 -12.84 -2.75 -3.47
CA ILE A 418 -14.19 -3.03 -3.99
C ILE A 418 -14.11 -4.06 -5.14
N ALA A 419 -13.17 -3.88 -6.07
CA ALA A 419 -12.95 -4.84 -7.15
C ALA A 419 -12.59 -6.24 -6.61
N GLY A 420 -11.83 -6.32 -5.50
CA GLY A 420 -11.55 -7.57 -4.79
C GLY A 420 -12.78 -8.23 -4.18
N ILE A 421 -13.73 -7.45 -3.65
CA ILE A 421 -15.01 -8.00 -3.17
C ILE A 421 -15.82 -8.56 -4.34
N ILE A 422 -15.92 -7.81 -5.44
CA ILE A 422 -16.64 -8.23 -6.66
C ILE A 422 -16.03 -9.50 -7.25
N LEU A 423 -14.70 -9.54 -7.38
CA LEU A 423 -13.99 -10.72 -7.84
C LEU A 423 -14.18 -11.91 -6.88
N GLY A 424 -14.14 -11.65 -5.58
CA GLY A 424 -14.37 -12.64 -4.53
C GLY A 424 -15.76 -13.28 -4.62
N ILE A 425 -16.80 -12.53 -5.00
CA ILE A 425 -18.14 -13.07 -5.27
C ILE A 425 -18.08 -14.13 -6.38
N GLY A 426 -17.37 -13.83 -7.48
CA GLY A 426 -17.19 -14.77 -8.59
C GLY A 426 -16.41 -16.03 -8.19
N ILE A 427 -15.30 -15.87 -7.46
CA ILE A 427 -14.44 -16.97 -7.03
C ILE A 427 -15.11 -17.86 -5.97
N ALA A 428 -15.86 -17.28 -5.02
CA ALA A 428 -16.59 -18.03 -3.98
C ALA A 428 -17.55 -19.07 -4.61
N VAL A 429 -18.13 -18.74 -5.76
CA VAL A 429 -19.05 -19.65 -6.45
C VAL A 429 -18.37 -20.95 -6.93
N ASP A 430 -17.05 -20.96 -7.17
CA ASP A 430 -16.32 -22.13 -7.67
C ASP A 430 -16.44 -23.34 -6.73
N ALA A 431 -16.24 -23.14 -5.43
CA ALA A 431 -16.34 -24.25 -4.47
C ALA A 431 -17.77 -24.80 -4.43
N ASN A 432 -18.79 -23.93 -4.54
CA ASN A 432 -20.19 -24.34 -4.61
C ASN A 432 -20.48 -25.18 -5.86
N ILE A 433 -19.97 -24.76 -7.02
CA ILE A 433 -20.06 -25.52 -8.29
C ILE A 433 -19.40 -26.90 -8.12
N LEU A 434 -18.18 -26.95 -7.58
CA LEU A 434 -17.44 -28.19 -7.36
C LEU A 434 -18.18 -29.16 -6.43
N ILE A 435 -18.67 -28.65 -5.30
CA ILE A 435 -19.43 -29.44 -4.32
C ILE A 435 -20.69 -29.99 -4.99
N ASN A 436 -21.46 -29.15 -5.68
CA ASN A 436 -22.69 -29.57 -6.35
C ASN A 436 -22.44 -30.62 -7.44
N GLU A 437 -21.42 -30.44 -8.29
CA GLU A 437 -21.07 -31.45 -9.29
C GLU A 437 -20.60 -32.75 -8.64
N ARG A 438 -19.81 -32.70 -7.55
CA ARG A 438 -19.37 -33.94 -6.89
C ARG A 438 -20.52 -34.69 -6.22
N ILE A 439 -21.46 -33.97 -5.61
CA ILE A 439 -22.68 -34.58 -5.06
C ILE A 439 -23.53 -35.17 -6.20
N ARG A 440 -23.60 -34.49 -7.35
CA ARG A 440 -24.30 -34.98 -8.54
C ARG A 440 -23.69 -36.27 -9.07
N GLU A 441 -22.37 -36.33 -9.22
CA GLU A 441 -21.64 -37.55 -9.63
C GLU A 441 -21.92 -38.71 -8.68
N GLU A 442 -21.84 -38.48 -7.36
CA GLU A 442 -22.10 -39.52 -6.36
C GLU A 442 -23.58 -39.96 -6.36
N SER A 443 -24.53 -39.04 -6.50
CA SER A 443 -25.96 -39.37 -6.58
C SER A 443 -26.31 -40.20 -7.82
N GLN A 444 -25.65 -39.96 -8.95
CA GLN A 444 -25.80 -40.77 -10.18
C GLN A 444 -25.37 -42.23 -10.00
N LYS A 445 -24.48 -42.52 -9.04
CA LYS A 445 -24.10 -43.89 -8.64
C LYS A 445 -25.20 -44.61 -7.83
N GLY A 446 -26.34 -43.96 -7.59
CA GLY A 446 -27.51 -44.56 -6.96
C GLY A 446 -27.50 -44.58 -5.43
N ILE A 447 -26.53 -43.92 -4.79
CA ILE A 447 -26.45 -43.86 -3.32
C ILE A 447 -27.48 -42.90 -2.73
N SER A 448 -27.79 -43.06 -1.44
CA SER A 448 -28.76 -42.21 -0.72
C SER A 448 -28.34 -40.73 -0.68
N ALA A 449 -29.31 -39.81 -0.59
CA ALA A 449 -29.06 -38.36 -0.53
C ALA A 449 -28.04 -37.97 0.56
N PHE A 450 -28.15 -38.51 1.77
CA PHE A 450 -27.20 -38.23 2.85
C PHE A 450 -25.79 -38.75 2.55
N ALA A 451 -25.68 -39.96 1.99
CA ALA A 451 -24.39 -40.52 1.63
C ALA A 451 -23.73 -39.75 0.48
N ALA A 452 -24.52 -39.29 -0.50
CA ALA A 452 -24.06 -38.44 -1.59
C ALA A 452 -23.54 -37.09 -1.09
N LEU A 453 -24.25 -36.42 -0.16
CA LEU A 453 -23.76 -35.20 0.48
C LEU A 453 -22.44 -35.45 1.21
N ASP A 454 -22.38 -36.46 2.09
CA ASP A 454 -21.19 -36.67 2.93
C ASP A 454 -19.96 -37.04 2.10
N ARG A 455 -20.11 -37.87 1.05
CA ARG A 455 -19.03 -38.20 0.12
C ARG A 455 -18.65 -37.01 -0.76
N GLY A 456 -19.63 -36.28 -1.28
CA GLY A 456 -19.42 -35.10 -2.13
C GLY A 456 -18.56 -34.05 -1.44
N PHE A 457 -18.96 -33.61 -0.24
CA PHE A 457 -18.18 -32.66 0.56
C PHE A 457 -16.80 -33.19 0.93
N LYS A 458 -16.68 -34.46 1.34
CA LYS A 458 -15.39 -35.04 1.75
C LYS A 458 -14.39 -35.10 0.60
N GLN A 459 -14.85 -35.41 -0.61
CA GLN A 459 -13.99 -35.49 -1.79
C GLN A 459 -13.68 -34.10 -2.36
N ALA A 460 -14.64 -33.17 -2.35
CA ALA A 460 -14.41 -31.81 -2.80
C ALA A 460 -13.48 -31.01 -1.87
N PHE A 461 -13.46 -31.29 -0.57
CA PHE A 461 -12.69 -30.52 0.43
C PHE A 461 -11.20 -30.37 0.08
N ALA A 462 -10.53 -31.46 -0.32
CA ALA A 462 -9.11 -31.42 -0.64
C ALA A 462 -8.84 -30.51 -1.84
N THR A 463 -9.64 -30.63 -2.90
CA THR A 463 -9.51 -29.81 -4.11
C THR A 463 -9.82 -28.33 -3.83
N ILE A 464 -10.82 -28.02 -3.00
CA ILE A 464 -11.16 -26.63 -2.60
C ILE A 464 -10.03 -26.01 -1.78
N LEU A 465 -9.50 -26.76 -0.80
CA LEU A 465 -8.37 -26.30 0.00
C LEU A 465 -7.14 -26.05 -0.87
N ASP A 466 -6.83 -26.98 -1.78
CA ASP A 466 -5.67 -26.86 -2.65
C ASP A 466 -5.73 -25.62 -3.56
N ALA A 467 -6.90 -25.36 -4.13
CA ALA A 467 -7.20 -24.18 -4.93
C ALA A 467 -6.97 -22.89 -4.13
N ASN A 468 -7.61 -22.77 -2.96
CA ASN A 468 -7.57 -21.56 -2.16
C ASN A 468 -6.20 -21.29 -1.54
N VAL A 469 -5.38 -22.30 -1.22
CA VAL A 469 -4.01 -22.10 -0.73
C VAL A 469 -3.17 -21.31 -1.74
N THR A 470 -3.29 -21.59 -3.04
CA THR A 470 -2.55 -20.85 -4.07
C THR A 470 -3.00 -19.39 -4.17
N ALA A 471 -4.31 -19.15 -4.07
CA ALA A 471 -4.86 -17.80 -4.03
C ALA A 471 -4.36 -17.03 -2.79
N VAL A 472 -4.36 -17.66 -1.60
CA VAL A 472 -3.82 -17.07 -0.36
C VAL A 472 -2.34 -16.72 -0.52
N ILE A 473 -1.53 -17.59 -1.12
CA ILE A 473 -0.10 -17.31 -1.37
C ILE A 473 0.05 -16.02 -2.20
N ALA A 474 -0.69 -15.91 -3.31
CA ALA A 474 -0.64 -14.72 -4.16
C ALA A 474 -1.08 -13.46 -3.40
N THR A 475 -2.17 -13.54 -2.64
CA THR A 475 -2.71 -12.41 -1.90
C THR A 475 -1.83 -11.96 -0.73
N VAL A 476 -1.20 -12.88 0.00
CA VAL A 476 -0.26 -12.55 1.10
C VAL A 476 0.97 -11.82 0.56
N LEU A 477 1.50 -12.26 -0.59
CA LEU A 477 2.63 -11.58 -1.22
C LEU A 477 2.23 -10.19 -1.72
N LEU A 478 1.03 -10.06 -2.28
CA LEU A 478 0.47 -8.78 -2.67
C LEU A 478 0.26 -7.86 -1.46
N PHE A 479 -0.09 -8.39 -0.28
CA PHE A 479 -0.19 -7.61 0.95
C PHE A 479 1.17 -7.09 1.45
N TRP A 480 2.21 -7.93 1.38
CA TRP A 480 3.57 -7.56 1.82
C TRP A 480 4.26 -6.58 0.88
N PHE A 481 4.20 -6.81 -0.43
CA PHE A 481 4.88 -5.98 -1.42
C PHE A 481 4.01 -4.85 -1.99
N GLY A 482 2.69 -4.95 -1.89
CA GLY A 482 1.75 -3.92 -2.33
C GLY A 482 1.72 -2.72 -1.38
N THR A 483 1.47 -1.55 -1.95
CA THR A 483 1.32 -0.28 -1.22
C THR A 483 -0.08 0.30 -1.41
N GLY A 484 -0.50 1.16 -0.49
CA GLY A 484 -1.74 1.95 -0.54
C GLY A 484 -2.96 1.16 -1.08
N PRO A 485 -3.49 1.51 -2.27
CA PRO A 485 -4.68 0.86 -2.85
C PRO A 485 -4.55 -0.65 -3.07
N VAL A 486 -3.36 -1.12 -3.48
CA VAL A 486 -3.08 -2.54 -3.76
C VAL A 486 -3.09 -3.36 -2.48
N ARG A 487 -2.58 -2.82 -1.37
CA ARG A 487 -2.67 -3.48 -0.07
C ARG A 487 -4.13 -3.62 0.39
N GLY A 488 -4.97 -2.62 0.14
CA GLY A 488 -6.42 -2.69 0.39
C GLY A 488 -7.10 -3.84 -0.37
N PHE A 489 -6.79 -4.00 -1.66
CA PHE A 489 -7.22 -5.14 -2.47
C PHE A 489 -6.74 -6.49 -1.89
N ALA A 490 -5.49 -6.56 -1.43
CA ALA A 490 -4.96 -7.77 -0.80
C ALA A 490 -5.81 -8.18 0.42
N VAL A 491 -6.15 -7.23 1.29
CA VAL A 491 -6.93 -7.50 2.50
C VAL A 491 -8.32 -8.00 2.14
N THR A 492 -9.02 -7.35 1.19
CA THR A 492 -10.37 -7.77 0.79
C THR A 492 -10.37 -9.16 0.14
N MET A 493 -9.39 -9.46 -0.72
CA MET A 493 -9.23 -10.79 -1.31
C MET A 493 -8.90 -11.86 -0.26
N LEU A 494 -8.00 -11.58 0.69
CA LEU A 494 -7.58 -12.55 1.70
C LEU A 494 -8.76 -12.92 2.61
N LEU A 495 -9.48 -11.91 3.08
CA LEU A 495 -10.71 -12.11 3.84
C LEU A 495 -11.75 -12.85 3.01
N GLY A 496 -11.93 -12.46 1.75
CA GLY A 496 -12.85 -13.10 0.82
C GLY A 496 -12.60 -14.60 0.66
N ILE A 497 -11.34 -15.01 0.47
CA ILE A 497 -10.94 -16.43 0.33
C ILE A 497 -11.16 -17.21 1.63
N ILE A 498 -10.79 -16.64 2.79
CA ILE A 498 -10.96 -17.34 4.08
C ILE A 498 -12.46 -17.49 4.42
N ILE A 499 -13.23 -16.43 4.19
CA ILE A 499 -14.67 -16.42 4.46
C ILE A 499 -15.41 -17.34 3.49
N SER A 500 -15.03 -17.38 2.21
CA SER A 500 -15.66 -18.27 1.22
C SER A 500 -15.47 -19.73 1.61
N MET A 501 -14.26 -20.11 2.00
CA MET A 501 -14.00 -21.45 2.54
C MET A 501 -14.90 -21.79 3.73
N PHE A 502 -15.10 -20.85 4.64
CA PHE A 502 -16.00 -21.06 5.78
C PHE A 502 -17.47 -21.22 5.34
N THR A 503 -17.98 -20.32 4.49
CA THR A 503 -19.39 -20.35 4.05
C THR A 503 -19.70 -21.59 3.21
N GLU A 504 -18.84 -21.95 2.25
CA GLU A 504 -19.05 -23.08 1.34
C GLU A 504 -18.89 -24.44 2.02
N ILE A 505 -17.86 -24.63 2.86
CA ILE A 505 -17.58 -25.94 3.44
C ILE A 505 -18.50 -26.21 4.64
N THR A 506 -18.87 -25.16 5.36
CA THR A 506 -19.59 -25.28 6.64
C THR A 506 -21.06 -24.94 6.49
N ILE A 507 -21.38 -23.71 6.06
CA ILE A 507 -22.76 -23.20 6.06
C ILE A 507 -23.60 -23.90 5.00
N VAL A 508 -23.11 -24.00 3.76
CA VAL A 508 -23.81 -24.70 2.67
C VAL A 508 -24.06 -26.16 3.04
N ARG A 509 -23.08 -26.84 3.64
CA ARG A 509 -23.24 -28.22 4.12
C ARG A 509 -24.38 -28.37 5.12
N ILE A 510 -24.44 -27.49 6.12
CA ILE A 510 -25.49 -27.50 7.14
C ILE A 510 -26.86 -27.25 6.51
N MET A 511 -26.96 -26.26 5.62
CA MET A 511 -28.21 -25.93 4.92
C MET A 511 -28.69 -27.09 4.04
N MET A 512 -27.81 -27.71 3.26
CA MET A 512 -28.17 -28.86 2.42
C MET A 512 -28.65 -30.05 3.26
N ILE A 513 -27.95 -30.38 4.35
CA ILE A 513 -28.35 -31.43 5.29
C ILE A 513 -29.71 -31.13 5.92
N TRP A 514 -29.97 -29.88 6.27
CA TRP A 514 -31.25 -29.44 6.82
C TRP A 514 -32.39 -29.61 5.81
N VAL A 515 -32.21 -29.18 4.56
CA VAL A 515 -33.21 -29.36 3.48
C VAL A 515 -33.50 -30.84 3.24
N VAL A 516 -32.48 -31.69 3.12
CA VAL A 516 -32.66 -33.15 2.90
C VAL A 516 -33.42 -33.79 4.06
N ASN A 517 -33.12 -33.41 5.31
CA ASN A 517 -33.84 -33.91 6.48
C ASN A 517 -35.30 -33.43 6.50
N LYS A 518 -35.53 -32.14 6.29
CA LYS A 518 -36.86 -31.51 6.39
C LYS A 518 -37.81 -32.06 5.33
N TRP A 519 -37.33 -32.26 4.11
CA TRP A 519 -38.13 -32.73 2.98
C TRP A 519 -38.01 -34.25 2.72
N LYS A 520 -37.31 -34.97 3.59
CA LYS A 520 -37.14 -36.44 3.53
C LYS A 520 -36.69 -36.93 2.13
N ILE A 521 -35.79 -36.21 1.49
CA ILE A 521 -35.33 -36.49 0.12
C ILE A 521 -34.49 -37.77 0.12
N LYS A 522 -34.92 -38.79 -0.64
CA LYS A 522 -34.22 -40.09 -0.72
C LYS A 522 -33.08 -40.12 -1.74
N LYS A 523 -33.25 -39.44 -2.87
CA LYS A 523 -32.27 -39.32 -3.97
C LYS A 523 -32.17 -37.88 -4.44
N LEU A 524 -30.95 -37.38 -4.61
CA LEU A 524 -30.70 -36.02 -5.10
C LEU A 524 -30.73 -36.00 -6.62
N GLN A 525 -31.64 -35.25 -7.21
CA GLN A 525 -31.64 -34.98 -8.64
C GLN A 525 -31.26 -33.52 -8.86
N PHE A 526 -30.05 -33.29 -9.37
CA PHE A 526 -29.64 -31.98 -9.87
C PHE A 526 -30.17 -31.84 -11.30
N GLN A 527 -31.38 -31.29 -11.41
CA GLN A 527 -31.95 -30.86 -12.68
C GLN A 527 -31.53 -29.40 -12.89
N SER A 528 -30.83 -29.14 -13.99
CA SER A 528 -30.60 -27.77 -14.44
C SER A 528 -31.89 -27.21 -14.99
N VAL A 529 -32.16 -25.91 -14.79
CA VAL A 529 -33.33 -25.24 -15.35
C VAL A 529 -33.25 -25.24 -16.89
N PHE A 530 -32.03 -25.20 -17.42
CA PHE A 530 -31.71 -25.35 -18.85
C PHE A 530 -30.62 -26.40 -19.07
N ASN A 531 -30.80 -27.34 -20.00
CA ASN A 531 -29.75 -28.29 -20.40
C ASN A 531 -28.69 -27.58 -21.28
N PHE A 532 -27.92 -26.67 -20.70
CA PHE A 532 -26.86 -25.94 -21.41
C PHE A 532 -25.76 -26.87 -21.96
N ILE A 533 -25.53 -28.05 -21.35
CA ILE A 533 -24.48 -28.98 -21.78
C ILE A 533 -24.99 -30.44 -21.73
N PRO A 534 -24.72 -31.27 -22.76
CA PRO A 534 -25.10 -32.68 -22.78
C PRO A 534 -24.40 -33.49 -21.67
N LYS A 535 -25.13 -34.42 -21.05
CA LYS A 535 -24.70 -35.17 -19.85
C LYS A 535 -23.45 -36.05 -20.03
N ASN A 536 -23.06 -36.35 -21.28
CA ASN A 536 -21.88 -37.14 -21.63
C ASN A 536 -21.11 -36.46 -22.77
N THR A 537 -20.36 -35.41 -22.47
CA THR A 537 -19.41 -34.83 -23.42
C THR A 537 -18.23 -35.78 -23.62
N THR A 538 -17.96 -36.16 -24.87
CA THR A 538 -16.82 -37.01 -25.25
C THR A 538 -15.92 -36.27 -26.24
N PHE A 539 -15.54 -35.04 -25.92
CA PHE A 539 -14.66 -34.25 -26.77
C PHE A 539 -13.24 -34.82 -26.74
N ARG A 540 -12.61 -34.97 -27.91
CA ARG A 540 -11.22 -35.43 -28.02
C ARG A 540 -10.27 -34.23 -28.06
N PHE A 541 -10.07 -33.59 -26.92
CA PHE A 541 -9.19 -32.41 -26.77
C PHE A 541 -7.77 -32.68 -27.26
N MET A 542 -7.26 -33.90 -27.07
CA MET A 542 -5.92 -34.29 -27.50
C MET A 542 -5.74 -34.35 -29.02
N ASN A 543 -6.81 -34.29 -29.82
CA ASN A 543 -6.70 -34.12 -31.27
C ASN A 543 -6.33 -32.67 -31.64
N ALA A 544 -6.86 -31.69 -30.91
CA ALA A 544 -6.62 -30.26 -31.14
C ALA A 544 -5.35 -29.75 -30.44
N ARG A 545 -4.59 -30.62 -29.76
CA ARG A 545 -3.43 -30.24 -28.94
C ARG A 545 -2.38 -29.39 -29.67
N PHE A 546 -2.11 -29.70 -30.95
CA PHE A 546 -1.11 -28.97 -31.74
C PHE A 546 -1.63 -27.59 -32.16
N ILE A 547 -2.93 -27.46 -32.38
CA ILE A 547 -3.57 -26.18 -32.68
C ILE A 547 -3.52 -25.30 -31.42
N GLY A 548 -3.90 -25.83 -30.25
CA GLY A 548 -3.86 -25.10 -28.98
C GLY A 548 -2.46 -24.61 -28.62
N ILE A 549 -1.46 -25.49 -28.68
CA ILE A 549 -0.05 -25.12 -28.47
C ILE A 549 0.41 -24.12 -29.53
N GLY A 550 0.10 -24.35 -30.81
CA GLY A 550 0.50 -23.47 -31.92
C GLY A 550 -0.04 -22.05 -31.76
N ILE A 551 -1.35 -21.90 -31.50
CA ILE A 551 -1.98 -20.60 -31.24
C ILE A 551 -1.35 -19.93 -30.01
N SER A 552 -1.12 -20.68 -28.93
CA SER A 552 -0.48 -20.12 -27.74
C SER A 552 0.93 -19.62 -28.01
N ILE A 553 1.72 -20.35 -28.78
CA ILE A 553 3.09 -19.94 -29.16
C ILE A 553 3.02 -18.67 -29.99
N ILE A 554 2.13 -18.60 -31.00
CA ILE A 554 1.95 -17.41 -31.84
C ILE A 554 1.58 -16.21 -30.96
N LEU A 555 0.55 -16.34 -30.11
CA LEU A 555 0.14 -15.25 -29.21
C LEU A 555 1.26 -14.82 -28.26
N SER A 556 2.03 -15.75 -27.73
CA SER A 556 3.12 -15.45 -26.80
C SER A 556 4.30 -14.78 -27.53
N LEU A 557 4.66 -15.24 -28.72
CA LEU A 557 5.69 -14.59 -29.57
C LEU A 557 5.25 -13.20 -30.03
N SER A 558 3.99 -13.03 -30.43
CA SER A 558 3.41 -11.72 -30.75
C SER A 558 3.44 -10.79 -29.54
N SER A 559 3.14 -11.29 -28.35
CA SER A 559 3.22 -10.51 -27.11
C SER A 559 4.66 -10.08 -26.79
N ILE A 560 5.64 -10.98 -26.97
CA ILE A 560 7.06 -10.66 -26.82
C ILE A 560 7.50 -9.61 -27.86
N PHE A 561 7.04 -9.73 -29.10
CA PHE A 561 7.35 -8.75 -30.14
C PHE A 561 6.78 -7.36 -29.80
N LEU A 562 5.51 -7.31 -29.39
CA LEU A 562 4.84 -6.08 -28.97
C LEU A 562 5.54 -5.44 -27.77
N PHE A 563 6.05 -6.24 -26.83
CA PHE A 563 6.81 -5.77 -25.67
C PHE A 563 8.06 -4.95 -26.05
N PHE A 564 8.70 -5.22 -27.19
CA PHE A 564 9.83 -4.40 -27.65
C PHE A 564 9.37 -3.15 -28.43
N LYS A 565 8.33 -3.27 -29.26
CA LYS A 565 7.71 -2.15 -29.98
C LYS A 565 6.22 -2.40 -30.16
N PRO A 566 5.31 -1.57 -29.63
CA PRO A 566 5.54 -0.23 -29.03
C PRO A 566 6.09 -0.21 -27.59
N GLY A 567 6.06 -1.32 -26.86
CA GLY A 567 6.47 -1.38 -25.45
C GLY A 567 5.34 -1.11 -24.45
N LEU A 568 5.60 -1.39 -23.17
CA LEU A 568 4.65 -1.14 -22.08
C LEU A 568 4.57 0.37 -21.79
N ASN A 569 3.34 0.87 -21.65
CA ASN A 569 3.07 2.21 -21.15
C ASN A 569 3.20 2.20 -19.62
N PHE A 570 4.40 2.43 -19.11
CA PHE A 570 4.66 2.43 -17.67
C PHE A 570 4.05 3.67 -16.98
N GLY A 571 3.30 3.43 -15.91
CA GLY A 571 2.78 4.49 -15.05
C GLY A 571 3.87 5.15 -14.21
N ILE A 572 3.51 6.26 -13.54
CA ILE A 572 4.43 7.03 -12.68
C ILE A 572 4.96 6.23 -11.49
N ASP A 573 4.27 5.15 -11.09
CA ASP A 573 4.73 4.23 -10.04
C ASP A 573 6.07 3.55 -10.41
N PHE A 574 6.41 3.45 -11.70
CA PHE A 574 7.65 2.80 -12.16
C PHE A 574 8.62 3.76 -12.83
N VAL A 575 8.13 4.77 -13.55
CA VAL A 575 8.98 5.76 -14.24
C VAL A 575 9.31 6.94 -13.32
N GLY A 576 8.50 7.19 -12.29
CA GLY A 576 8.52 8.44 -11.54
C GLY A 576 7.92 9.60 -12.36
N GLY A 577 7.71 10.73 -11.69
CA GLY A 577 7.14 11.93 -12.31
C GLY A 577 5.82 12.35 -11.67
N SER A 578 5.03 13.12 -12.41
CA SER A 578 3.71 13.56 -11.97
C SER A 578 2.65 13.21 -12.98
N GLN A 579 1.46 12.87 -12.50
CA GLN A 579 0.27 12.83 -13.32
C GLN A 579 -0.86 13.59 -12.64
N MET A 580 -1.69 14.23 -13.45
CA MET A 580 -2.92 14.83 -12.98
C MET A 580 -4.05 14.57 -13.96
N THR A 581 -5.22 14.26 -13.42
CA THR A 581 -6.46 14.14 -14.18
C THR A 581 -7.23 15.43 -13.97
N ILE A 582 -7.59 16.07 -15.09
CA ILE A 582 -8.40 17.28 -15.08
C ILE A 582 -9.71 17.03 -15.81
N THR A 583 -10.78 17.65 -15.33
CA THR A 583 -12.05 17.70 -16.03
C THR A 583 -12.42 19.15 -16.34
N THR A 584 -12.74 19.40 -17.61
CA THR A 584 -13.18 20.69 -18.15
C THR A 584 -14.67 20.64 -18.47
N LYS A 585 -15.36 21.77 -18.40
CA LYS A 585 -16.78 21.84 -18.80
C LYS A 585 -16.99 21.72 -20.31
N THR A 586 -16.03 22.21 -21.09
CA THR A 586 -16.03 22.16 -22.56
C THR A 586 -14.98 21.18 -23.06
N PRO A 587 -15.17 20.59 -24.25
CA PRO A 587 -14.17 19.73 -24.87
C PRO A 587 -12.83 20.44 -24.97
N ALA A 588 -11.81 19.82 -24.40
CA ALA A 588 -10.51 20.45 -24.28
C ALA A 588 -9.67 20.22 -25.54
N ASN A 589 -9.04 21.30 -26.02
CA ASN A 589 -8.18 21.23 -27.18
C ASN A 589 -6.76 20.85 -26.76
N LEU A 590 -6.41 19.58 -26.97
CA LEU A 590 -5.09 19.04 -26.63
C LEU A 590 -3.94 19.78 -27.30
N ALA A 591 -4.12 20.37 -28.49
CA ALA A 591 -3.08 21.12 -29.18
C ALA A 591 -2.75 22.44 -28.46
N ILE A 592 -3.80 23.15 -28.00
CA ILE A 592 -3.66 24.40 -27.23
C ILE A 592 -3.03 24.13 -25.87
N LEU A 593 -3.45 23.06 -25.19
CA LEU A 593 -2.82 22.63 -23.94
C LEU A 593 -1.36 22.27 -24.15
N ARG A 594 -1.04 21.49 -25.19
CA ARG A 594 0.34 21.07 -25.47
C ARG A 594 1.25 22.27 -25.75
N SER A 595 0.83 23.23 -26.57
CA SER A 595 1.65 24.40 -26.89
C SER A 595 1.94 25.26 -25.65
N ASN A 596 0.92 25.56 -24.83
CA ASN A 596 1.09 26.36 -23.62
C ASN A 596 1.93 25.64 -22.54
N LEU A 597 1.74 24.33 -22.37
CA LEU A 597 2.53 23.58 -21.39
C LEU A 597 3.98 23.39 -21.83
N SER A 598 4.22 23.23 -23.13
CA SER A 598 5.59 23.15 -23.68
C SER A 598 6.38 24.45 -23.48
N ALA A 599 5.70 25.61 -23.43
CA ALA A 599 6.33 26.91 -23.17
C ALA A 599 6.87 27.07 -21.74
N LEU A 600 6.49 26.19 -20.80
CA LEU A 600 6.91 26.26 -19.40
C LEU A 600 8.32 25.70 -19.15
N ASN A 601 8.97 25.08 -20.16
CA ASN A 601 10.30 24.45 -20.05
C ASN A 601 10.38 23.39 -18.93
N ILE A 602 9.32 22.60 -18.75
CA ILE A 602 9.18 21.57 -17.71
C ILE A 602 9.41 20.14 -18.25
N GLY A 603 10.14 19.99 -19.35
CA GLY A 603 10.35 18.70 -20.01
C GLY A 603 9.15 18.22 -20.84
N GLU A 604 9.15 16.92 -21.18
CA GLU A 604 8.09 16.32 -22.00
C GLU A 604 6.78 16.20 -21.20
N VAL A 605 5.69 16.68 -21.81
CA VAL A 605 4.33 16.61 -21.25
C VAL A 605 3.47 15.79 -22.20
N THR A 606 3.04 14.62 -21.73
CA THR A 606 2.11 13.76 -22.47
C THR A 606 0.68 14.09 -22.06
N LEU A 607 -0.18 14.28 -23.06
CA LEU A 607 -1.60 14.59 -22.88
C LEU A 607 -2.43 13.50 -23.55
N GLN A 608 -3.42 12.98 -22.82
CA GLN A 608 -4.32 11.93 -23.31
C GLN A 608 -5.74 12.20 -22.81
N ASN A 609 -6.73 12.07 -23.68
CA ASN A 609 -8.14 12.10 -23.25
C ASN A 609 -8.47 10.79 -22.54
N ILE A 610 -9.14 10.91 -21.40
CA ILE A 610 -9.66 9.79 -20.61
C ILE A 610 -11.19 9.86 -20.67
N ASP A 611 -11.85 8.74 -20.97
CA ASP A 611 -13.30 8.58 -21.03
C ASP A 611 -13.99 9.44 -22.12
N ASN A 612 -13.96 10.77 -21.98
CA ASN A 612 -14.60 11.76 -22.85
C ASN A 612 -13.61 12.87 -23.27
N GLU A 613 -14.02 13.72 -24.22
CA GLU A 613 -13.21 14.90 -24.65
C GLU A 613 -13.04 15.98 -23.57
N ASN A 614 -13.72 15.82 -22.44
CA ASN A 614 -13.73 16.77 -21.31
C ASN A 614 -12.75 16.38 -20.21
N THR A 615 -12.21 15.16 -20.21
CA THR A 615 -11.34 14.67 -19.14
C THR A 615 -9.98 14.32 -19.73
N ILE A 616 -8.93 14.88 -19.17
CA ILE A 616 -7.57 14.80 -19.72
C ILE A 616 -6.60 14.31 -18.64
N LEU A 617 -5.80 13.32 -19.01
CA LEU A 617 -4.57 12.97 -18.31
C LEU A 617 -3.43 13.88 -18.77
N ILE A 618 -2.81 14.56 -17.81
CA ILE A 618 -1.56 15.29 -18.02
C ILE A 618 -0.49 14.55 -17.25
N ARG A 619 0.50 13.99 -17.95
CA ARG A 619 1.67 13.36 -17.34
C ARG A 619 2.92 14.16 -17.67
N ILE A 620 3.69 14.46 -16.63
CA ILE A 620 4.86 15.33 -16.66
C ILE A 620 6.05 14.48 -16.24
N GLN A 621 7.09 14.50 -17.07
CA GLN A 621 8.34 13.81 -16.75
C GLN A 621 8.98 14.38 -15.49
N GLN A 622 9.74 13.53 -14.81
CA GLN A 622 10.51 13.92 -13.64
C GLN A 622 11.45 15.11 -13.91
N GLN A 623 11.44 16.11 -13.02
CA GLN A 623 12.36 17.25 -13.08
C GLN A 623 13.74 16.92 -12.47
N SER A 624 14.82 17.44 -13.09
CA SER A 624 16.21 17.15 -12.68
C SER A 624 16.64 17.78 -11.35
N GLY A 625 16.01 18.86 -10.88
CA GLY A 625 16.42 19.56 -9.65
C GLY A 625 15.75 19.10 -8.36
N GLY A 626 15.33 17.84 -8.30
CA GLY A 626 14.76 17.21 -7.10
C GLY A 626 13.29 17.53 -6.83
N GLU A 627 12.78 17.03 -5.70
CA GLU A 627 11.36 17.06 -5.33
C GLU A 627 10.75 18.47 -5.34
N ILE A 628 11.51 19.49 -4.89
CA ILE A 628 11.03 20.88 -4.80
C ILE A 628 10.77 21.48 -6.18
N GLN A 629 11.68 21.27 -7.15
CA GLN A 629 11.46 21.77 -8.51
C GLN A 629 10.29 21.08 -9.20
N HIS A 630 10.10 19.81 -8.89
CA HIS A 630 9.00 19.00 -9.43
C HIS A 630 7.64 19.51 -8.95
N ILE A 631 7.55 19.89 -7.68
CA ILE A 631 6.35 20.54 -7.11
C ILE A 631 6.08 21.91 -7.77
N ILE A 632 7.13 22.71 -7.99
CA ILE A 632 6.99 24.02 -8.65
C ILE A 632 6.46 23.84 -10.07
N ALA A 633 6.89 22.79 -10.78
CA ALA A 633 6.38 22.48 -12.11
C ALA A 633 4.87 22.18 -12.08
N ILE A 634 4.38 21.43 -11.09
CA ILE A 634 2.94 21.16 -10.92
C ILE A 634 2.17 22.45 -10.67
N ASP A 635 2.64 23.34 -9.78
CA ASP A 635 1.95 24.60 -9.49
C ASP A 635 1.88 25.50 -10.75
N LYS A 636 2.95 25.54 -11.55
CA LYS A 636 2.96 26.22 -12.84
C LYS A 636 1.92 25.63 -13.80
N VAL A 637 1.89 24.31 -13.93
CA VAL A 637 0.92 23.60 -14.80
C VAL A 637 -0.51 23.88 -14.35
N LYS A 638 -0.81 23.77 -13.06
CA LYS A 638 -2.15 24.06 -12.51
C LYS A 638 -2.59 25.48 -12.86
N LYS A 639 -1.71 26.47 -12.64
CA LYS A 639 -1.99 27.88 -12.99
C LYS A 639 -2.20 28.09 -14.49
N THR A 640 -1.37 27.49 -15.34
CA THR A 640 -1.52 27.58 -16.80
C THR A 640 -2.82 26.94 -17.27
N VAL A 641 -3.17 25.75 -16.77
CA VAL A 641 -4.44 25.08 -17.10
C VAL A 641 -5.63 25.94 -16.66
N GLN A 642 -5.61 26.47 -15.44
CA GLN A 642 -6.66 27.37 -14.95
C GLN A 642 -6.77 28.66 -15.76
N SER A 643 -5.66 29.18 -16.31
CA SER A 643 -5.70 30.37 -17.16
C SER A 643 -6.38 30.12 -18.52
N ILE A 644 -6.29 28.90 -19.05
CA ILE A 644 -6.94 28.52 -20.31
C ILE A 644 -8.39 28.11 -20.05
N TYR A 645 -8.62 27.37 -18.97
CA TYR A 645 -9.90 26.81 -18.58
C TYR A 645 -10.19 27.16 -17.10
N PRO A 646 -10.83 28.31 -16.82
CA PRO A 646 -11.06 28.79 -15.45
C PRO A 646 -11.89 27.85 -14.57
N ASP A 647 -12.81 27.12 -15.18
CA ASP A 647 -13.73 26.19 -14.53
C ASP A 647 -13.17 24.76 -14.39
N THR A 648 -11.84 24.57 -14.49
CA THR A 648 -11.22 23.24 -14.43
C THR A 648 -11.20 22.67 -13.02
N THR A 649 -11.65 21.43 -12.89
CA THR A 649 -11.47 20.64 -11.66
C THR A 649 -10.26 19.73 -11.77
N PHE A 650 -9.42 19.74 -10.74
CA PHE A 650 -8.29 18.81 -10.61
C PHE A 650 -8.77 17.59 -9.84
N ASP A 651 -9.14 16.56 -10.59
CA ASP A 651 -9.78 15.37 -10.07
C ASP A 651 -8.78 14.50 -9.32
N GLN A 652 -7.58 14.33 -9.85
CA GLN A 652 -6.51 13.57 -9.22
C GLN A 652 -5.18 14.25 -9.50
N THR A 653 -4.27 14.29 -8.53
CA THR A 653 -2.88 14.70 -8.70
C THR A 653 -2.00 13.71 -7.97
N GLU A 654 -1.08 13.06 -8.68
CA GLU A 654 -0.13 12.12 -8.10
C GLU A 654 1.28 12.51 -8.49
N VAL A 655 2.18 12.36 -7.52
CA VAL A 655 3.60 12.69 -7.61
C VAL A 655 4.37 11.56 -6.98
N VAL A 656 5.24 10.95 -7.76
CA VAL A 656 6.11 9.85 -7.29
C VAL A 656 7.55 10.21 -7.61
N GLY A 657 8.37 10.32 -6.56
CA GLY A 657 9.80 10.56 -6.69
C GLY A 657 10.57 9.36 -7.28
N PRO A 658 11.74 9.60 -7.91
CA PRO A 658 12.55 8.55 -8.57
C PRO A 658 12.95 7.40 -7.64
N LYS A 659 13.21 7.73 -6.37
CA LYS A 659 13.63 6.76 -5.38
C LYS A 659 12.50 5.76 -5.10
N ILE A 660 11.29 6.26 -4.92
CA ILE A 660 10.11 5.41 -4.69
C ILE A 660 9.77 4.64 -5.95
N SER A 661 9.78 5.25 -7.13
CA SER A 661 9.41 4.54 -8.35
C SER A 661 10.33 3.35 -8.65
N GLY A 662 11.65 3.51 -8.42
CA GLY A 662 12.61 2.41 -8.49
C GLY A 662 12.34 1.31 -7.46
N GLU A 663 12.01 1.67 -6.22
CA GLU A 663 11.66 0.71 -5.16
C GLU A 663 10.33 -0.02 -5.46
N LEU A 664 9.31 0.68 -5.95
CA LEU A 664 8.02 0.10 -6.34
C LEU A 664 8.15 -0.84 -7.53
N ALA A 665 8.95 -0.46 -8.54
CA ALA A 665 9.24 -1.30 -9.71
C ALA A 665 9.92 -2.61 -9.29
N THR A 666 10.98 -2.50 -8.48
CA THR A 666 11.71 -3.68 -8.00
C THR A 666 10.86 -4.55 -7.09
N ALA A 667 10.11 -3.96 -6.15
CA ALA A 667 9.20 -4.69 -5.27
C ALA A 667 8.11 -5.41 -6.06
N GLY A 668 7.52 -4.75 -7.06
CA GLY A 668 6.50 -5.34 -7.94
C GLY A 668 7.02 -6.54 -8.73
N ILE A 669 8.20 -6.41 -9.35
CA ILE A 669 8.84 -7.52 -10.08
C ILE A 669 9.19 -8.68 -9.15
N ILE A 670 9.78 -8.38 -7.98
CA ILE A 670 10.10 -9.39 -6.97
C ILE A 670 8.84 -10.11 -6.50
N ALA A 671 7.73 -9.38 -6.27
CA ALA A 671 6.46 -9.98 -5.85
C ALA A 671 5.95 -10.99 -6.87
N VAL A 672 5.98 -10.68 -8.17
CA VAL A 672 5.54 -11.59 -9.25
C VAL A 672 6.43 -12.83 -9.33
N ILE A 673 7.76 -12.65 -9.25
CA ILE A 673 8.71 -13.77 -9.30
C ILE A 673 8.52 -14.67 -8.07
N LEU A 674 8.49 -14.08 -6.87
CA LEU A 674 8.35 -14.81 -5.61
C LEU A 674 7.00 -15.54 -5.57
N ALA A 675 5.91 -14.92 -6.03
CA ALA A 675 4.60 -15.55 -6.14
C ALA A 675 4.62 -16.75 -7.09
N THR A 676 5.23 -16.59 -8.26
CA THR A 676 5.39 -17.67 -9.23
C THR A 676 6.19 -18.83 -8.64
N VAL A 677 7.31 -18.55 -7.96
CA VAL A 677 8.15 -19.57 -7.30
C VAL A 677 7.40 -20.24 -6.15
N ALA A 678 6.77 -19.48 -5.26
CA ALA A 678 6.04 -20.01 -4.11
C ALA A 678 4.88 -20.92 -4.55
N MET A 679 4.11 -20.51 -5.56
CA MET A 679 3.05 -21.35 -6.13
C MET A 679 3.62 -22.59 -6.83
N SER A 680 4.76 -22.47 -7.51
CA SER A 680 5.44 -23.62 -8.13
C SER A 680 5.94 -24.64 -7.10
N LEU A 681 6.53 -24.17 -6.00
CA LEU A 681 6.97 -25.00 -4.88
C LEU A 681 5.78 -25.72 -4.23
N TYR A 682 4.66 -25.00 -4.08
CA TYR A 682 3.43 -25.59 -3.59
C TYR A 682 2.93 -26.72 -4.51
N ILE A 683 2.85 -26.48 -5.82
CA ILE A 683 2.42 -27.49 -6.80
C ILE A 683 3.40 -28.69 -6.79
N TRP A 684 4.71 -28.45 -6.67
CA TRP A 684 5.70 -29.51 -6.58
C TRP A 684 5.57 -30.34 -5.31
N TRP A 685 5.28 -29.72 -4.17
CA TRP A 685 5.02 -30.46 -2.93
C TRP A 685 3.72 -31.27 -3.02
N ARG A 686 2.68 -30.74 -3.67
CA ARG A 686 1.35 -31.34 -3.75
C ARG A 686 1.22 -32.43 -4.83
N PHE A 687 1.91 -32.26 -5.96
CA PHE A 687 1.84 -33.07 -7.18
C PHE A 687 3.21 -33.64 -7.57
N GLU A 688 3.26 -34.61 -8.48
CA GLU A 688 4.54 -35.14 -8.98
C GLU A 688 5.29 -34.09 -9.82
N TRP A 689 6.63 -34.16 -9.85
CA TRP A 689 7.50 -33.11 -10.40
C TRP A 689 7.16 -32.68 -11.84
N PHE A 690 6.66 -33.58 -12.68
CA PHE A 690 6.28 -33.27 -14.06
C PHE A 690 4.97 -32.45 -14.17
N PHE A 691 4.06 -32.56 -13.20
CA PHE A 691 2.89 -31.67 -13.09
C PHE A 691 3.34 -30.25 -12.76
N ALA A 692 4.31 -30.10 -11.85
CA ALA A 692 4.85 -28.79 -11.48
C ALA A 692 5.49 -28.08 -12.68
N ILE A 693 6.30 -28.78 -13.48
CA ILE A 693 6.89 -28.20 -14.70
C ILE A 693 5.81 -27.80 -15.71
N GLY A 694 4.79 -28.64 -15.91
CA GLY A 694 3.67 -28.32 -16.81
C GLY A 694 2.92 -27.05 -16.38
N ALA A 695 2.67 -26.90 -15.08
CA ALA A 695 2.05 -25.70 -14.51
C ALA A 695 2.94 -24.46 -14.69
N ILE A 696 4.24 -24.56 -14.43
CA ILE A 696 5.19 -23.45 -14.58
C ILE A 696 5.23 -22.95 -16.03
N VAL A 697 5.41 -23.86 -16.98
CA VAL A 697 5.51 -23.49 -18.40
C VAL A 697 4.23 -22.80 -18.88
N THR A 698 3.07 -23.31 -18.48
CA THR A 698 1.79 -22.68 -18.85
C THR A 698 1.58 -21.34 -18.18
N LEU A 699 1.97 -21.19 -16.93
CA LEU A 699 1.90 -19.93 -16.20
C LEU A 699 2.75 -18.85 -16.88
N ILE A 700 3.98 -19.17 -17.31
CA ILE A 700 4.83 -18.23 -18.06
C ILE A 700 4.14 -17.80 -19.36
N LEU A 701 3.52 -18.73 -20.08
CA LEU A 701 2.78 -18.43 -21.30
C LEU A 701 1.55 -17.55 -21.04
N ASP A 702 0.89 -17.71 -19.90
CA ASP A 702 -0.28 -16.89 -19.52
C ASP A 702 0.15 -15.47 -19.14
N ILE A 703 1.20 -15.32 -18.31
CA ILE A 703 1.80 -14.01 -17.97
C ILE A 703 2.22 -13.27 -19.24
N THR A 704 2.86 -13.97 -20.18
CA THR A 704 3.32 -13.36 -21.44
C THR A 704 2.15 -12.78 -22.25
N LYS A 705 1.03 -13.50 -22.34
CA LYS A 705 -0.18 -13.02 -23.02
C LYS A 705 -0.82 -11.85 -22.27
N MET A 706 -0.79 -11.87 -20.95
CA MET A 706 -1.27 -10.75 -20.14
C MET A 706 -0.45 -9.48 -20.39
N VAL A 707 0.88 -9.59 -20.40
CA VAL A 707 1.76 -8.47 -20.75
C VAL A 707 1.47 -7.98 -22.18
N GLY A 708 1.29 -8.91 -23.14
CA GLY A 708 0.90 -8.56 -24.50
C GLY A 708 -0.43 -7.79 -24.58
N PHE A 709 -1.40 -8.14 -23.73
CA PHE A 709 -2.68 -7.42 -23.65
C PHE A 709 -2.49 -5.98 -23.15
N PHE A 710 -1.69 -5.76 -22.10
CA PHE A 710 -1.35 -4.40 -21.64
C PHE A 710 -0.71 -3.56 -22.74
N VAL A 711 0.22 -4.15 -23.50
CA VAL A 711 0.87 -3.46 -24.62
C VAL A 711 -0.11 -3.19 -25.76
N LEU A 712 -0.96 -4.16 -26.13
CA LEU A 712 -1.88 -4.01 -27.26
C LEU A 712 -2.90 -2.89 -27.03
N PHE A 713 -3.45 -2.80 -25.82
CA PHE A 713 -4.44 -1.79 -25.45
C PHE A 713 -3.83 -0.51 -24.87
N GLN A 714 -2.49 -0.45 -24.74
CA GLN A 714 -1.76 0.69 -24.19
C GLN A 714 -2.25 1.11 -22.78
N PHE A 715 -2.74 0.15 -22.00
CA PHE A 715 -3.12 0.38 -20.61
C PHE A 715 -1.91 0.72 -19.75
N ASP A 716 -2.13 1.60 -18.78
CA ASP A 716 -1.06 1.99 -17.85
C ASP A 716 -0.63 0.79 -17.02
N PHE A 717 0.64 0.42 -17.17
CA PHE A 717 1.29 -0.58 -16.35
C PHE A 717 1.77 0.09 -15.07
N ASN A 718 0.98 -0.03 -14.00
CA ASN A 718 1.21 0.56 -12.67
C ASN A 718 1.07 -0.52 -11.56
N LEU A 719 0.99 -0.13 -10.29
CA LEU A 719 0.83 -1.10 -9.19
C LEU A 719 -0.48 -1.90 -9.24
N THR A 720 -1.58 -1.30 -9.73
CA THR A 720 -2.85 -2.02 -9.88
C THR A 720 -2.79 -3.05 -11.01
N ALA A 721 -2.03 -2.79 -12.07
CA ALA A 721 -1.74 -3.79 -13.11
C ALA A 721 -0.99 -5.01 -12.55
N ILE A 722 -0.03 -4.82 -11.64
CA ILE A 722 0.66 -5.92 -10.94
C ILE A 722 -0.31 -6.72 -10.08
N ALA A 723 -1.23 -6.03 -9.38
CA ALA A 723 -2.27 -6.68 -8.59
C ALA A 723 -3.15 -7.58 -9.46
N ALA A 724 -3.57 -7.08 -10.63
CA ALA A 724 -4.33 -7.86 -11.61
C ALA A 724 -3.54 -9.08 -12.09
N LEU A 725 -2.27 -8.89 -12.46
CA LEU A 725 -1.40 -9.97 -12.95
C LEU A 725 -1.21 -11.09 -11.90
N LEU A 726 -0.88 -10.73 -10.65
CA LEU A 726 -0.75 -11.70 -9.54
C LEU A 726 -2.04 -12.46 -9.28
N THR A 727 -3.18 -11.77 -9.36
CA THR A 727 -4.49 -12.39 -9.17
C THR A 727 -4.81 -13.39 -10.28
N ILE A 728 -4.50 -13.06 -11.53
CA ILE A 728 -4.66 -13.95 -12.68
C ILE A 728 -3.71 -15.13 -12.59
N VAL A 729 -2.49 -14.96 -12.09
CA VAL A 729 -1.56 -16.06 -11.86
C VAL A 729 -2.15 -17.06 -10.85
N GLY A 730 -2.67 -16.58 -9.72
CA GLY A 730 -3.36 -17.43 -8.74
C GLY A 730 -4.59 -18.13 -9.32
N TYR A 731 -5.44 -17.39 -10.03
CA TYR A 731 -6.62 -17.95 -10.71
C TYR A 731 -6.25 -19.00 -11.77
N SER A 732 -5.22 -18.73 -12.58
CA SER A 732 -4.73 -19.63 -13.63
C SER A 732 -4.21 -20.95 -13.08
N ILE A 733 -3.60 -20.92 -11.90
CA ILE A 733 -3.15 -22.14 -11.23
C ILE A 733 -4.32 -22.94 -10.67
N ASN A 734 -5.37 -22.29 -10.15
CA ASN A 734 -6.55 -22.98 -9.61
C ASN A 734 -7.11 -24.00 -10.61
N ASP A 735 -7.45 -23.58 -11.84
CA ASP A 735 -7.99 -24.49 -12.85
C ASP A 735 -7.01 -25.63 -13.22
N LYS A 736 -5.70 -25.37 -13.20
CA LYS A 736 -4.67 -26.39 -13.49
C LYS A 736 -4.62 -27.45 -12.39
N VAL A 737 -4.64 -27.03 -11.12
CA VAL A 737 -4.66 -27.92 -9.96
C VAL A 737 -5.86 -28.86 -10.03
N VAL A 738 -7.03 -28.34 -10.43
CA VAL A 738 -8.25 -29.13 -10.61
C VAL A 738 -8.11 -30.18 -11.72
N VAL A 739 -7.66 -29.76 -12.90
CA VAL A 739 -7.46 -30.67 -14.04
C VAL A 739 -6.44 -31.74 -13.69
N TYR A 740 -5.35 -31.36 -13.03
CA TYR A 740 -4.27 -32.28 -12.63
C TYR A 740 -4.67 -33.25 -11.54
N ASP A 741 -5.47 -32.82 -10.56
CA ASP A 741 -5.99 -33.71 -9.52
C ASP A 741 -6.90 -34.78 -10.14
N ARG A 742 -7.77 -34.39 -11.08
CA ARG A 742 -8.61 -35.35 -11.81
C ARG A 742 -7.80 -36.31 -12.68
N MET A 743 -6.77 -35.81 -13.36
CA MET A 743 -5.84 -36.65 -14.12
C MET A 743 -5.13 -37.67 -13.22
N ARG A 744 -4.65 -37.23 -12.06
CA ARG A 744 -3.98 -38.09 -11.08
C ARG A 744 -4.92 -39.16 -10.52
N GLU A 745 -6.17 -38.80 -10.22
CA GLU A 745 -7.21 -39.75 -9.78
C GLU A 745 -7.45 -40.81 -10.87
N ASN A 746 -7.68 -40.38 -12.11
CA ASN A 746 -7.94 -41.29 -13.23
C ASN A 746 -6.74 -42.17 -13.59
N MET A 747 -5.50 -41.68 -13.44
CA MET A 747 -4.29 -42.50 -13.60
C MET A 747 -4.20 -43.63 -12.57
N ARG A 748 -4.75 -43.43 -11.36
CA ARG A 748 -4.80 -44.47 -10.32
C ARG A 748 -5.93 -45.49 -10.56
N LEU A 749 -7.07 -45.02 -11.05
CA LEU A 749 -8.25 -45.84 -11.33
C LEU A 749 -8.08 -46.67 -12.62
N TYR A 750 -7.54 -46.07 -13.68
CA TYR A 750 -7.42 -46.67 -15.01
C TYR A 750 -5.95 -46.89 -15.40
N LYS A 751 -5.26 -47.80 -14.68
CA LYS A 751 -3.82 -48.03 -14.87
C LYS A 751 -3.41 -48.54 -16.27
N GLN A 752 -4.34 -49.14 -17.00
CA GLN A 752 -4.07 -49.79 -18.30
C GLN A 752 -4.42 -48.90 -19.50
N THR A 753 -5.12 -47.77 -19.31
CA THR A 753 -5.49 -46.89 -20.41
C THR A 753 -4.32 -45.98 -20.80
N PRO A 754 -4.16 -45.67 -22.10
CA PRO A 754 -3.09 -44.78 -22.54
C PRO A 754 -3.31 -43.37 -21.97
N LEU A 755 -2.22 -42.70 -21.56
CA LEU A 755 -2.29 -41.38 -20.91
C LEU A 755 -3.08 -40.34 -21.72
N ARG A 756 -3.06 -40.43 -23.05
CA ARG A 756 -3.85 -39.56 -23.93
C ARG A 756 -5.35 -39.66 -23.67
N GLU A 757 -5.87 -40.87 -23.53
CA GLU A 757 -7.30 -41.10 -23.27
C GLU A 757 -7.65 -40.73 -21.84
N ILE A 758 -6.73 -40.96 -20.88
CA ILE A 758 -6.90 -40.50 -19.50
C ILE A 758 -7.01 -38.97 -19.45
N ILE A 759 -6.19 -38.26 -20.21
CA ILE A 759 -6.24 -36.80 -20.30
C ILE A 759 -7.59 -36.35 -20.87
N ASP A 760 -8.01 -36.90 -22.02
CA ASP A 760 -9.30 -36.55 -22.63
C ASP A 760 -10.46 -36.82 -21.66
N LEU A 761 -10.48 -37.98 -21.00
CA LEU A 761 -11.48 -38.34 -20.00
C LEU A 761 -11.49 -37.34 -18.83
N SER A 762 -10.32 -37.02 -18.29
CA SER A 762 -10.18 -36.12 -17.15
C SER A 762 -10.65 -34.72 -17.48
N ILE A 763 -10.27 -34.18 -18.65
CA ILE A 763 -10.72 -32.87 -19.10
C ILE A 763 -12.23 -32.86 -19.27
N ASN A 764 -12.83 -33.85 -19.96
CA ASN A 764 -14.29 -33.89 -20.13
C ASN A 764 -15.05 -33.89 -18.80
N GLN A 765 -14.52 -34.56 -17.77
CA GLN A 765 -15.14 -34.62 -16.45
C GLN A 765 -15.11 -33.27 -15.71
N VAL A 766 -14.10 -32.43 -15.92
CA VAL A 766 -13.98 -31.12 -15.25
C VAL A 766 -14.32 -29.93 -16.16
N PHE A 767 -14.51 -30.16 -17.46
CA PHE A 767 -14.72 -29.12 -18.47
C PHE A 767 -15.88 -28.19 -18.14
N VAL A 768 -17.03 -28.78 -17.79
CA VAL A 768 -18.24 -28.05 -17.41
C VAL A 768 -17.99 -27.16 -16.20
N ARG A 769 -17.30 -27.70 -15.19
CA ARG A 769 -16.91 -26.92 -14.02
C ARG A 769 -16.03 -25.73 -14.42
N CYS A 770 -14.93 -25.94 -15.13
CA CYS A 770 -14.02 -24.85 -15.53
C CYS A 770 -14.72 -23.74 -16.34
N ILE A 771 -15.72 -24.10 -17.15
CA ILE A 771 -16.53 -23.10 -17.88
C ILE A 771 -17.44 -22.33 -16.93
N PHE A 772 -18.11 -23.01 -15.99
CA PHE A 772 -19.03 -22.33 -15.07
C PHE A 772 -18.30 -21.42 -14.09
N THR A 773 -17.11 -21.82 -13.62
CA THR A 773 -16.27 -21.03 -12.71
C THR A 773 -15.71 -19.79 -13.41
N SER A 774 -15.23 -19.93 -14.64
CA SER A 774 -14.77 -18.80 -15.44
C SER A 774 -15.91 -17.86 -15.83
N THR A 775 -17.06 -18.40 -16.21
CA THR A 775 -18.24 -17.60 -16.57
C THR A 775 -18.76 -16.80 -15.37
N THR A 776 -18.87 -17.41 -14.19
CA THR A 776 -19.29 -16.70 -12.97
C THR A 776 -18.34 -15.58 -12.59
N THR A 777 -17.03 -15.84 -12.65
CA THR A 777 -16.00 -14.83 -12.37
C THR A 777 -16.01 -13.69 -13.39
N ILE A 778 -16.21 -14.00 -14.67
CA ILE A 778 -16.40 -12.99 -15.74
C ILE A 778 -17.68 -12.19 -15.50
N LEU A 779 -18.81 -12.84 -15.22
CA LEU A 779 -20.09 -12.16 -14.97
C LEU A 779 -20.02 -11.22 -13.76
N ALA A 780 -19.22 -11.55 -12.75
CA ALA A 780 -18.99 -10.67 -11.61
C ALA A 780 -18.19 -9.42 -12.01
N MET A 781 -17.10 -9.57 -12.77
CA MET A 781 -16.17 -8.49 -13.08
C MET A 781 -16.54 -7.67 -14.33
N LEU A 782 -17.27 -8.24 -15.28
CA LEU A 782 -17.59 -7.61 -16.56
C LEU A 782 -18.35 -6.28 -16.39
N PRO A 783 -19.34 -6.13 -15.49
CA PRO A 783 -19.98 -4.85 -15.27
C PRO A 783 -18.99 -3.77 -14.84
N MET A 784 -18.01 -4.11 -14.00
CA MET A 784 -16.96 -3.17 -13.59
C MET A 784 -16.00 -2.85 -14.74
N ALA A 785 -15.70 -3.80 -15.62
CA ALA A 785 -14.88 -3.54 -16.80
C ALA A 785 -15.59 -2.62 -17.81
N LEU A 786 -16.91 -2.73 -17.94
CA LEU A 786 -17.69 -1.93 -18.89
C LEU A 786 -18.07 -0.54 -18.34
N TRP A 787 -18.43 -0.47 -17.07
CA TRP A 787 -19.00 0.74 -16.46
C TRP A 787 -18.25 1.23 -15.21
N GLY A 788 -17.13 0.63 -14.81
CA GLY A 788 -16.42 1.02 -13.59
C GLY A 788 -15.69 2.36 -13.67
N GLY A 789 -15.47 2.90 -14.87
CA GLY A 789 -14.72 4.13 -15.12
C GLY A 789 -13.20 3.92 -15.21
N ASN A 790 -12.46 4.96 -15.58
CA ASN A 790 -11.03 4.82 -15.88
C ASN A 790 -10.19 4.33 -14.70
N THR A 791 -10.56 4.68 -13.47
CA THR A 791 -9.80 4.34 -12.25
C THR A 791 -9.70 2.82 -12.02
N VAL A 792 -10.65 2.03 -12.55
CA VAL A 792 -10.65 0.55 -12.44
C VAL A 792 -10.44 -0.18 -13.75
N ASN A 793 -10.52 0.49 -14.91
CA ASN A 793 -10.38 -0.14 -16.23
C ASN A 793 -9.03 -0.87 -16.37
N ASN A 794 -7.94 -0.27 -15.88
CA ASN A 794 -6.59 -0.85 -15.89
C ASN A 794 -6.46 -2.10 -14.97
N PHE A 795 -7.50 -2.43 -14.20
CA PHE A 795 -7.57 -3.63 -13.38
C PHE A 795 -8.63 -4.62 -13.91
N ALA A 796 -9.86 -4.16 -14.16
CA ALA A 796 -11.00 -5.02 -14.48
C ALA A 796 -10.90 -5.68 -15.86
N TRP A 797 -10.47 -4.96 -16.90
CA TRP A 797 -10.29 -5.55 -18.24
C TRP A 797 -9.20 -6.62 -18.29
N PRO A 798 -8.00 -6.39 -17.72
CA PRO A 798 -6.99 -7.43 -17.57
C PRO A 798 -7.50 -8.66 -16.83
N ILE A 799 -8.29 -8.51 -15.77
CA ILE A 799 -8.88 -9.64 -15.03
C ILE A 799 -9.82 -10.44 -15.95
N VAL A 800 -10.75 -9.79 -16.65
CA VAL A 800 -11.68 -10.47 -17.57
C VAL A 800 -10.92 -11.23 -18.67
N PHE A 801 -9.96 -10.57 -19.32
CA PHE A 801 -9.13 -11.21 -20.34
C PHE A 801 -8.28 -12.37 -19.76
N GLY A 802 -7.71 -12.16 -18.58
CA GLY A 802 -6.89 -13.14 -17.88
C GLY A 802 -7.65 -14.40 -17.52
N ILE A 803 -8.91 -14.30 -17.10
CA ILE A 803 -9.76 -15.47 -16.82
C ILE A 803 -9.99 -16.30 -18.09
N ILE A 804 -10.21 -15.64 -19.24
CA ILE A 804 -10.38 -16.33 -20.54
C ILE A 804 -9.08 -17.08 -20.92
N ILE A 805 -7.93 -16.43 -20.78
CA ILE A 805 -6.63 -17.04 -21.05
C ILE A 805 -6.34 -18.19 -20.09
N ALA A 806 -6.56 -18.00 -18.79
CA ALA A 806 -6.37 -19.01 -17.75
C ALA A 806 -7.19 -20.28 -17.98
N THR A 807 -8.47 -20.11 -18.32
CA THR A 807 -9.39 -21.23 -18.55
C THR A 807 -8.99 -21.99 -19.81
N SER A 808 -8.74 -21.26 -20.90
CA SER A 808 -8.32 -21.87 -22.17
C SER A 808 -6.94 -22.55 -22.06
N SER A 809 -6.00 -21.98 -21.31
CA SER A 809 -4.67 -22.54 -21.13
C SER A 809 -4.69 -23.84 -20.32
N SER A 810 -5.53 -23.91 -19.29
CA SER A 810 -5.67 -25.11 -18.45
C SER A 810 -6.21 -26.30 -19.24
N ILE A 811 -7.12 -26.07 -20.20
CA ILE A 811 -7.74 -27.11 -21.01
C ILE A 811 -6.89 -27.48 -22.23
N PHE A 812 -6.44 -26.49 -23.01
CA PHE A 812 -5.85 -26.72 -24.33
C PHE A 812 -4.32 -26.69 -24.36
N ILE A 813 -3.66 -26.26 -23.29
CA ILE A 813 -2.21 -26.08 -23.25
C ILE A 813 -1.57 -26.96 -22.16
N ALA A 814 -2.05 -26.87 -20.92
CA ALA A 814 -1.45 -27.55 -19.77
C ALA A 814 -1.46 -29.07 -19.90
N ALA A 815 -2.59 -29.64 -20.32
CA ALA A 815 -2.75 -31.07 -20.49
C ALA A 815 -1.89 -31.64 -21.65
N PRO A 816 -1.84 -31.02 -22.85
CA PRO A 816 -0.89 -31.40 -23.89
C PRO A 816 0.58 -31.34 -23.50
N ILE A 817 1.02 -30.28 -22.82
CA ILE A 817 2.40 -30.14 -22.36
C ILE A 817 2.76 -31.29 -21.42
N LEU A 818 1.83 -31.65 -20.52
CA LEU A 818 2.03 -32.77 -19.61
C LEU A 818 2.19 -34.11 -20.34
N LEU A 819 1.40 -34.37 -21.40
CA LEU A 819 1.60 -35.57 -22.22
C LEU A 819 3.01 -35.62 -22.83
N LEU A 820 3.50 -34.49 -23.35
CA LEU A 820 4.85 -34.42 -23.94
C LEU A 820 5.94 -34.69 -22.91
N LEU A 821 5.82 -34.10 -21.72
CA LEU A 821 6.76 -34.31 -20.60
C LEU A 821 6.78 -35.77 -20.13
N ASN A 822 5.61 -36.39 -19.96
CA ASN A 822 5.53 -37.79 -19.55
C ASN A 822 6.15 -38.74 -20.59
N ASN A 823 5.86 -38.51 -21.88
CA ASN A 823 6.43 -39.33 -22.97
C ASN A 823 7.96 -39.18 -23.05
N TRP A 824 8.49 -37.99 -22.77
CA TRP A 824 9.93 -37.76 -22.69
C TRP A 824 10.57 -38.53 -21.54
N CYS A 825 9.96 -38.52 -20.34
CA CYS A 825 10.43 -39.28 -19.19
C CYS A 825 10.41 -40.80 -19.44
N TYR A 826 9.32 -41.31 -20.02
CA TYR A 826 9.20 -42.73 -20.37
C TYR A 826 10.26 -43.17 -21.38
N LYS A 827 10.53 -42.36 -22.42
CA LYS A 827 11.60 -42.64 -23.39
C LYS A 827 13.00 -42.62 -22.76
N LYS A 828 13.25 -41.71 -21.81
CA LYS A 828 14.53 -41.61 -21.10
C LYS A 828 14.76 -42.83 -20.21
N ASN A 829 13.78 -43.21 -19.39
CA ASN A 829 13.90 -44.40 -18.52
C ASN A 829 14.08 -45.69 -19.32
N LYS A 830 13.37 -45.86 -20.44
CA LYS A 830 13.51 -47.05 -21.30
C LYS A 830 14.89 -47.16 -21.97
N LYS A 831 15.54 -46.02 -22.26
CA LYS A 831 16.95 -45.99 -22.72
C LYS A 831 17.93 -46.36 -21.60
N THR A 832 17.66 -45.97 -20.36
CA THR A 832 18.53 -46.30 -19.21
C THR A 832 18.46 -47.78 -18.84
N THR A 833 17.31 -48.44 -19.00
CA THR A 833 17.14 -49.89 -18.75
C THR A 833 17.68 -50.78 -19.87
N GLN A 834 18.05 -50.22 -21.02
CA GLN A 834 18.70 -50.96 -22.13
C GLN A 834 20.23 -50.84 -22.11
N ILE A 835 20.79 -50.09 -21.16
CA ILE A 835 22.23 -49.82 -21.02
C ILE A 835 22.81 -50.48 -19.74
N ILE A 836 21.97 -51.12 -18.94
CA ILE A 836 22.32 -52.04 -17.84
C ILE A 836 21.95 -53.44 -18.32
#